data_AF-D3HIT2-F1
#
_entry.id   AF-D3HIT2-F1
#
_cell.length_a   1.000
_cell.length_b   1.000
_cell.length_c   1.000
_cell.angle_alpha   90.00
_cell.angle_beta   90.00
_cell.angle_gamma   90.00
#
_symmetry.space_group_name_H-M   'P 1'
#
loop_
_entity.id
_entity.type
_entity.pdbx_description
1 polymer ?
#
loop_
_entity_poly.entity_id
_entity_poly.type
_entity_poly.pdbx_seq_one_letter_code
_entity_poly.pdbx_strand_id
1 'polypeptide(L)'
;MSIWQGNIIETINAYLEEHPTPIRVNTSGICRGLSILHAKYILDGKEKEFEELLKLLAGEPEISLRNENEIDQKIYNFLTNLIEVHNPREDHRYAKSYAESYEQFFIGKDSKPIKSMYKLGMVTTPENWASIFQELDLKNDEVMLVGSTRHGISIIKSDSTYKIYDPNNPMLYKEFSADNLREMMEYLQNTTFRYKEEDNCLGLSLNIVSIKNPDMRSFPSKDSFYEKFFSKDQDKVSYKKDGYTETSLIFAARVSDKDSVDLLLNQNPPKEDILEAAILTIQYGNSYVLPSLVTSLKNMGDKFTVNDKKSLVNNGISFGSLEMLKTLLEEPSINEAYQAFLKRLPGDFLNLSLKGGNPDVISKALDDIFCEKEIQEIFEALQTMIGNPEEDIFLRAINSQNPKALEVLCQKLKTYPQGKDLIENLKNNPDYLAQSIKNNNPGMVRTLLEEFNFQTDNDKDHECINTISLSLSAVNKTDITLLRTLETYGMEFSTTAKNLMDKKESLKIGVLAQFGIALMSFSEFLKRHILRKTEEIRLKNTTNPTPVGHDQSTPDLSSSPIIIQFDEEEDTEERKAKKNIVIQFEDDDDEEEDKSEMKDASLVESIHSNPELSSLSTEEPMSKEEKPYQQFPQSAQANKAFYDFKKEFNSIVESRKDINKDKEPEALSFSSP
;
A
#
# COMPACT_ATOMS: atom_id res chain seq x y z
N MET A 1 -6.76 6.92 24.79
CA MET A 1 -5.98 7.35 23.62
C MET A 1 -6.90 7.23 22.41
N SER A 2 -6.44 7.51 21.19
CA SER A 2 -7.28 7.43 19.98
C SER A 2 -6.92 6.17 19.18
N ILE A 3 -7.89 5.38 18.74
CA ILE A 3 -7.65 4.17 17.90
C ILE A 3 -7.50 4.47 16.40
N TRP A 4 -7.15 5.71 16.09
CA TRP A 4 -6.92 6.21 14.74
C TRP A 4 -5.81 5.43 14.01
N GLN A 5 -6.00 5.17 12.71
CA GLN A 5 -5.06 4.40 11.90
C GLN A 5 -3.63 4.96 11.91
N GLY A 6 -3.43 6.27 12.07
CA GLY A 6 -2.09 6.86 12.15
C GLY A 6 -1.29 6.30 13.33
N ASN A 7 -1.90 6.23 14.52
CA ASN A 7 -1.27 5.63 15.70
C ASN A 7 -0.95 4.14 15.50
N ILE A 8 -1.83 3.44 14.78
CA ILE A 8 -1.65 2.02 14.44
C ILE A 8 -0.48 1.86 13.47
N ILE A 9 -0.41 2.69 12.41
CA ILE A 9 0.68 2.69 11.44
C ILE A 9 2.01 2.99 12.14
N GLU A 10 2.07 4.04 12.97
CA GLU A 10 3.26 4.40 13.74
C GLU A 10 3.73 3.25 14.63
N THR A 11 2.81 2.64 15.38
CA THR A 11 3.15 1.55 16.31
C THR A 11 3.63 0.31 15.55
N ILE A 12 2.98 -0.02 14.42
CA ILE A 12 3.40 -1.13 13.57
C ILE A 12 4.77 -0.84 12.95
N ASN A 13 4.97 0.34 12.36
CA ASN A 13 6.24 0.68 11.71
C ASN A 13 7.39 0.77 12.71
N ALA A 14 7.18 1.37 13.89
CA ALA A 14 8.17 1.39 14.97
C ALA A 14 8.57 -0.03 15.41
N TYR A 15 7.61 -0.95 15.49
CA TYR A 15 7.92 -2.35 15.74
C TYR A 15 8.68 -3.00 14.59
N LEU A 16 8.25 -2.79 13.34
CA LEU A 16 8.93 -3.31 12.15
C LEU A 16 10.31 -2.67 11.91
N GLU A 17 10.61 -1.55 12.56
CA GLU A 17 11.93 -0.90 12.60
C GLU A 17 12.83 -1.48 13.67
N GLU A 18 12.29 -1.70 14.88
CA GLU A 18 13.03 -2.37 15.96
C GLU A 18 13.36 -3.83 15.64
N HIS A 19 12.61 -4.45 14.73
CA HIS A 19 12.81 -5.81 14.27
C HIS A 19 13.31 -5.79 12.84
N PRO A 20 14.36 -6.54 12.49
CA PRO A 20 14.94 -6.51 11.15
C PRO A 20 14.03 -7.23 10.15
N THR A 21 12.98 -6.53 9.74
CA THR A 21 12.02 -6.96 8.73
C THR A 21 12.02 -5.96 7.58
N PRO A 22 11.99 -6.41 6.32
CA PRO A 22 11.96 -5.52 5.15
C PRO A 22 10.55 -4.99 4.87
N ILE A 23 9.64 -5.12 5.83
CA ILE A 23 8.22 -4.79 5.68
C ILE A 23 7.99 -3.43 6.33
N ARG A 24 7.36 -2.52 5.61
CA ARG A 24 6.77 -1.30 6.16
C ARG A 24 5.31 -1.25 5.76
N VAL A 25 4.48 -0.79 6.67
CA VAL A 25 3.09 -0.49 6.39
C VAL A 25 3.04 0.88 5.72
N ASN A 26 2.26 0.97 4.64
CA ASN A 26 2.11 2.20 3.87
C ASN A 26 1.69 3.37 4.77
N THR A 27 2.55 4.39 4.84
CA THR A 27 2.32 5.60 5.64
C THR A 27 1.17 6.45 5.12
N SER A 28 0.78 6.30 3.84
CA SER A 28 -0.35 7.01 3.24
C SER A 28 -1.73 6.46 3.61
N GLY A 29 -1.80 5.30 4.27
CA GLY A 29 -3.04 4.78 4.88
C GLY A 29 -3.32 3.31 4.62
N ILE A 30 -3.95 2.68 5.63
CA ILE A 30 -4.38 1.26 5.63
C ILE A 30 -5.88 1.08 5.84
N CYS A 31 -6.66 2.15 5.75
CA CYS A 31 -8.09 2.18 6.06
C CYS A 31 -8.90 1.04 5.43
N ARG A 32 -8.73 0.78 4.13
CA ARG A 32 -9.48 -0.28 3.45
C ARG A 32 -9.05 -1.68 3.90
N GLY A 33 -7.75 -1.88 4.19
CA GLY A 33 -7.24 -3.11 4.79
C GLY A 33 -7.86 -3.38 6.15
N LEU A 34 -7.86 -2.37 7.03
CA LEU A 34 -8.50 -2.45 8.35
C LEU A 34 -10.01 -2.69 8.26
N SER A 35 -10.71 -2.08 7.30
CA SER A 35 -12.15 -2.27 7.09
C SER A 35 -12.49 -3.70 6.63
N ILE A 36 -11.64 -4.28 5.79
CA ILE A 36 -11.79 -5.69 5.37
C ILE A 36 -11.49 -6.64 6.54
N LEU A 37 -10.48 -6.34 7.35
CA LEU A 37 -10.22 -7.11 8.57
C LEU A 37 -11.38 -7.00 9.54
N HIS A 38 -11.95 -5.81 9.74
CA HIS A 38 -13.16 -5.65 10.55
C HIS A 38 -14.26 -6.59 10.06
N ALA A 39 -14.56 -6.60 8.76
CA ALA A 39 -15.54 -7.51 8.19
C ALA A 39 -15.23 -8.99 8.48
N LYS A 40 -13.97 -9.40 8.32
CA LYS A 40 -13.52 -10.76 8.67
C LYS A 40 -13.79 -11.10 10.14
N TYR A 41 -13.43 -10.21 11.07
CA TYR A 41 -13.60 -10.46 12.51
C TYR A 41 -15.07 -10.47 12.93
N ILE A 42 -15.91 -9.61 12.35
CA ILE A 42 -17.36 -9.62 12.58
C ILE A 42 -17.99 -10.93 12.11
N LEU A 43 -17.68 -11.36 10.89
CA LEU A 43 -18.23 -12.60 10.32
C LEU A 43 -17.75 -13.86 11.06
N ASP A 44 -16.58 -13.80 11.73
CA ASP A 44 -16.06 -14.85 12.60
C ASP A 44 -16.59 -14.77 14.06
N GLY A 45 -17.43 -13.80 14.38
CA GLY A 45 -17.97 -13.59 15.73
C GLY A 45 -16.92 -13.11 16.74
N LYS A 46 -15.85 -12.46 16.27
CA LYS A 46 -14.68 -12.02 17.05
C LYS A 46 -14.55 -10.50 17.13
N GLU A 47 -15.67 -9.78 17.17
CA GLU A 47 -15.70 -8.32 17.27
C GLU A 47 -14.85 -7.79 18.44
N LYS A 48 -14.98 -8.38 19.63
CA LYS A 48 -14.21 -7.97 20.82
C LYS A 48 -12.70 -8.16 20.64
N GLU A 49 -12.30 -9.25 19.99
CA GLU A 49 -10.88 -9.51 19.72
C GLU A 49 -10.31 -8.44 18.78
N PHE A 50 -11.08 -8.02 17.77
CA PHE A 50 -10.69 -6.93 16.89
C PHE A 50 -10.53 -5.60 17.64
N GLU A 51 -11.48 -5.25 18.50
CA GLU A 51 -11.41 -4.05 19.34
C GLU A 51 -10.18 -4.05 20.26
N GLU A 52 -9.93 -5.17 20.95
CA GLU A 52 -8.77 -5.33 21.83
C GLU A 52 -7.44 -5.17 21.07
N LEU A 53 -7.35 -5.76 19.88
CA LEU A 53 -6.17 -5.63 19.02
C LEU A 53 -5.95 -4.20 18.54
N LEU A 54 -7.00 -3.48 18.14
CA LEU A 54 -6.87 -2.08 17.73
C LEU A 54 -6.42 -1.18 18.89
N LYS A 55 -7.01 -1.35 20.08
CA LYS A 55 -6.62 -0.61 21.28
C LYS A 55 -5.16 -0.87 21.64
N LEU A 56 -4.74 -2.13 21.54
CA LEU A 56 -3.37 -2.51 21.81
C LEU A 56 -2.40 -1.82 20.84
N LEU A 57 -2.69 -1.91 19.54
CA LEU A 57 -1.89 -1.30 18.48
C LEU A 57 -1.94 0.23 18.49
N ALA A 58 -2.97 0.83 19.08
CA ALA A 58 -3.06 2.27 19.28
C ALA A 58 -2.35 2.76 20.55
N GLY A 59 -1.79 1.84 21.36
CA GLY A 59 -1.05 2.17 22.56
C GLY A 59 -1.90 2.36 23.82
N GLU A 60 -3.09 1.76 23.91
CA GLU A 60 -3.92 1.88 25.11
C GLU A 60 -3.42 0.94 26.25
N PRO A 61 -3.18 1.47 27.47
CA PRO A 61 -2.55 0.73 28.57
C PRO A 61 -3.45 -0.28 29.29
N GLU A 62 -4.76 -0.23 29.10
CA GLU A 62 -5.71 -1.10 29.81
C GLU A 62 -6.16 -2.27 28.96
N ILE A 63 -5.30 -3.27 28.82
CA ILE A 63 -5.69 -4.52 28.19
C ILE A 63 -5.50 -5.67 29.16
N SER A 64 -6.62 -6.23 29.58
CA SER A 64 -6.72 -7.36 30.52
C SER A 64 -6.47 -8.70 29.82
N LEU A 65 -5.45 -8.77 28.96
CA LEU A 65 -5.06 -10.01 28.30
C LEU A 65 -4.15 -10.81 29.25
N ARG A 66 -4.69 -11.92 29.78
CA ARG A 66 -4.09 -12.70 30.88
C ARG A 66 -2.99 -13.68 30.44
N ASN A 67 -2.61 -13.71 29.16
CA ASN A 67 -1.65 -14.67 28.62
C ASN A 67 -0.85 -14.09 27.43
N GLU A 68 0.40 -13.72 27.66
CA GLU A 68 1.29 -13.06 26.68
C GLU A 68 1.43 -13.83 25.36
N ASN A 69 1.60 -15.16 25.41
CA ASN A 69 1.77 -15.99 24.21
C ASN A 69 0.53 -16.00 23.28
N GLU A 70 -0.66 -15.74 23.83
CA GLU A 70 -1.91 -15.70 23.05
C GLU A 70 -2.08 -14.34 22.35
N ILE A 71 -1.65 -13.25 22.99
CA ILE A 71 -1.69 -11.87 22.47
C ILE A 71 -0.85 -11.78 21.20
N ASP A 72 0.36 -12.28 21.32
CA ASP A 72 1.35 -12.38 20.29
C ASP A 72 0.79 -13.01 19.01
N GLN A 73 0.27 -14.22 19.12
CA GLN A 73 -0.32 -14.93 17.97
C GLN A 73 -1.46 -14.14 17.32
N LYS A 74 -2.31 -13.47 18.13
CA LYS A 74 -3.42 -12.66 17.61
C LYS A 74 -2.93 -11.46 16.82
N ILE A 75 -1.92 -10.75 17.33
CA ILE A 75 -1.29 -9.64 16.61
C ILE A 75 -0.66 -10.12 15.31
N TYR A 76 0.13 -11.20 15.37
CA TYR A 76 0.80 -11.70 14.16
C TYR A 76 -0.20 -12.06 13.08
N ASN A 77 -1.27 -12.76 13.45
CA ASN A 77 -2.35 -13.08 12.53
C ASN A 77 -3.02 -11.81 12.00
N PHE A 78 -3.21 -10.80 12.84
CA PHE A 78 -3.75 -9.51 12.43
C PHE A 78 -2.87 -8.80 11.39
N LEU A 79 -1.57 -8.64 11.67
CA LEU A 79 -0.61 -7.99 10.77
C LEU A 79 -0.43 -8.76 9.46
N THR A 80 -0.35 -10.08 9.55
CA THR A 80 -0.32 -10.99 8.40
C THR A 80 -1.53 -10.75 7.51
N ASN A 81 -2.74 -10.82 8.06
CA ASN A 81 -3.96 -10.62 7.29
C ASN A 81 -4.04 -9.19 6.73
N LEU A 82 -3.52 -8.18 7.45
CA LEU A 82 -3.47 -6.79 6.99
C LEU A 82 -2.59 -6.64 5.74
N ILE A 83 -1.38 -7.23 5.78
CA ILE A 83 -0.43 -7.22 4.66
C ILE A 83 -1.01 -7.98 3.46
N GLU A 84 -1.60 -9.16 3.69
CA GLU A 84 -2.24 -9.98 2.64
C GLU A 84 -3.35 -9.20 1.91
N VAL A 85 -4.17 -8.40 2.63
CA VAL A 85 -5.23 -7.59 2.02
C VAL A 85 -4.68 -6.41 1.23
N HIS A 86 -3.55 -5.83 1.66
CA HIS A 86 -2.94 -4.69 1.00
C HIS A 86 -2.15 -5.08 -0.26
N ASN A 87 -1.53 -6.26 -0.26
CA ASN A 87 -0.66 -6.76 -1.32
C ASN A 87 -1.11 -8.13 -1.87
N PRO A 88 -2.29 -8.25 -2.51
CA PRO A 88 -2.81 -9.54 -2.97
C PRO A 88 -2.05 -10.16 -4.16
N ARG A 89 -0.99 -9.52 -4.68
CA ARG A 89 -0.46 -9.74 -6.04
C ARG A 89 0.67 -10.77 -6.18
N GLU A 90 1.12 -11.44 -5.12
CA GLU A 90 2.34 -12.28 -5.20
C GLU A 90 2.12 -13.77 -5.49
N ASP A 91 0.89 -14.29 -5.43
CA ASP A 91 0.58 -15.58 -6.06
C ASP A 91 -0.24 -15.31 -7.32
N HIS A 92 0.40 -15.48 -8.48
CA HIS A 92 -0.22 -15.38 -9.81
C HIS A 92 -1.45 -16.30 -9.98
N ARG A 93 -1.73 -17.19 -9.03
CA ARG A 93 -2.92 -18.05 -9.01
C ARG A 93 -4.11 -17.47 -8.24
N TYR A 94 -3.95 -16.36 -7.50
CA TYR A 94 -4.98 -15.78 -6.62
C TYR A 94 -5.01 -14.25 -6.57
N ALA A 95 -4.34 -13.54 -7.49
CA ALA A 95 -4.30 -12.08 -7.53
C ALA A 95 -5.68 -11.46 -7.85
N LYS A 96 -6.58 -11.50 -6.87
CA LYS A 96 -7.86 -10.79 -6.89
C LYS A 96 -7.59 -9.30 -6.83
N SER A 97 -8.47 -8.52 -7.44
CA SER A 97 -8.36 -7.07 -7.35
C SER A 97 -8.46 -6.62 -5.90
N TYR A 98 -7.94 -5.44 -5.60
CA TYR A 98 -8.07 -4.84 -4.26
C TYR A 98 -9.53 -4.68 -3.81
N ALA A 99 -10.49 -4.70 -4.75
CA ALA A 99 -11.91 -4.67 -4.48
C ALA A 99 -12.50 -6.03 -4.02
N GLU A 100 -11.75 -7.13 -4.18
CA GLU A 100 -12.18 -8.51 -3.91
C GLU A 100 -11.24 -9.25 -2.96
N SER A 101 -10.28 -8.54 -2.35
CA SER A 101 -9.29 -9.12 -1.44
C SER A 101 -9.88 -9.76 -0.18
N TYR A 102 -11.12 -9.43 0.22
CA TYR A 102 -11.82 -10.14 1.31
C TYR A 102 -12.07 -11.62 0.99
N GLU A 103 -12.12 -12.01 -0.28
CA GLU A 103 -12.41 -13.39 -0.69
C GLU A 103 -11.26 -14.37 -0.44
N GLN A 104 -10.11 -13.88 0.02
CA GLN A 104 -9.01 -14.73 0.48
C GLN A 104 -9.25 -15.31 1.88
N PHE A 105 -10.23 -14.79 2.61
CA PHE A 105 -10.50 -15.22 3.97
C PHE A 105 -11.55 -16.34 4.04
N PHE A 106 -11.24 -17.31 4.90
CA PHE A 106 -12.10 -18.43 5.25
C PHE A 106 -12.41 -18.39 6.75
N ILE A 107 -13.68 -18.59 7.10
CA ILE A 107 -14.21 -18.39 8.45
C ILE A 107 -14.80 -19.69 9.01
N GLY A 108 -14.62 -19.89 10.31
CA GLY A 108 -15.17 -21.04 11.05
C GLY A 108 -14.49 -22.38 10.76
N LYS A 109 -14.95 -23.43 11.45
CA LYS A 109 -14.41 -24.80 11.34
C LYS A 109 -14.63 -25.45 9.97
N ASP A 110 -15.68 -25.03 9.28
CA ASP A 110 -16.02 -25.52 7.93
C ASP A 110 -15.28 -24.76 6.83
N SER A 111 -14.40 -23.82 7.18
CA SER A 111 -13.64 -22.97 6.25
C SER A 111 -14.54 -22.34 5.17
N LYS A 112 -15.57 -21.60 5.60
CA LYS A 112 -16.49 -20.94 4.66
C LYS A 112 -15.85 -19.66 4.11
N PRO A 113 -15.73 -19.49 2.79
CA PRO A 113 -15.16 -18.27 2.22
C PRO A 113 -16.09 -17.08 2.46
N ILE A 114 -15.51 -15.90 2.68
CA ILE A 114 -16.26 -14.65 2.58
C ILE A 114 -16.57 -14.38 1.11
N LYS A 115 -17.83 -14.13 0.78
CA LYS A 115 -18.28 -13.85 -0.59
C LYS A 115 -19.02 -12.51 -0.65
N SER A 116 -18.97 -11.87 -1.82
CA SER A 116 -19.87 -10.77 -2.14
C SER A 116 -21.29 -11.28 -2.30
N MET A 117 -22.21 -10.62 -1.63
CA MET A 117 -23.66 -10.81 -1.71
C MET A 117 -24.29 -9.79 -2.66
N TYR A 118 -23.77 -8.56 -2.67
CA TYR A 118 -24.24 -7.47 -3.51
C TYR A 118 -23.18 -6.39 -3.64
N LYS A 119 -22.93 -5.91 -4.86
CA LYS A 119 -22.03 -4.78 -5.15
C LYS A 119 -22.84 -3.56 -5.61
N LEU A 120 -22.43 -2.34 -5.34
CA LEU A 120 -23.09 -1.15 -5.93
C LEU A 120 -22.09 -0.02 -5.99
N GLY A 121 -22.05 0.69 -7.12
CA GLY A 121 -21.24 1.89 -7.27
C GLY A 121 -22.07 3.01 -7.89
N MET A 122 -22.24 4.12 -7.17
CA MET A 122 -23.12 5.20 -7.63
C MET A 122 -22.66 6.56 -7.09
N VAL A 123 -22.98 7.62 -7.81
CA VAL A 123 -22.97 9.00 -7.31
C VAL A 123 -24.41 9.48 -7.27
N THR A 124 -24.94 9.76 -6.07
CA THR A 124 -26.31 10.25 -5.90
C THR A 124 -26.41 11.11 -4.63
N THR A 125 -27.58 11.66 -4.31
CA THR A 125 -27.72 12.54 -3.14
C THR A 125 -27.68 11.74 -1.83
N PRO A 126 -27.34 12.37 -0.69
CA PRO A 126 -27.43 11.75 0.63
C PRO A 126 -28.80 11.14 0.93
N GLU A 127 -29.90 11.77 0.51
CA GLU A 127 -31.27 11.27 0.70
C GLU A 127 -31.53 9.97 -0.08
N ASN A 128 -31.03 9.91 -1.32
CA ASN A 128 -31.11 8.70 -2.12
C ASN A 128 -30.27 7.59 -1.50
N TRP A 129 -29.06 7.89 -1.00
CA TRP A 129 -28.26 6.91 -0.27
C TRP A 129 -28.94 6.41 1.00
N ALA A 130 -29.60 7.27 1.77
CA ALA A 130 -30.37 6.84 2.93
C ALA A 130 -31.47 5.84 2.53
N SER A 131 -32.18 6.10 1.43
CA SER A 131 -33.19 5.20 0.86
C SER A 131 -32.59 3.88 0.36
N ILE A 132 -31.44 3.93 -0.31
CA ILE A 132 -30.69 2.76 -0.77
C ILE A 132 -30.29 1.88 0.41
N PHE A 133 -29.72 2.44 1.48
CA PHE A 133 -29.34 1.70 2.68
C PHE A 133 -30.55 1.06 3.35
N GLN A 134 -31.70 1.74 3.36
CA GLN A 134 -32.95 1.19 3.86
C GLN A 134 -33.42 -0.01 3.05
N GLU A 135 -33.37 0.06 1.72
CA GLU A 135 -33.84 -1.01 0.82
C GLU A 135 -32.89 -2.21 0.73
N LEU A 136 -31.57 -1.96 0.86
CA LEU A 136 -30.59 -3.03 1.00
C LEU A 136 -30.79 -3.83 2.28
N ASP A 137 -31.29 -3.16 3.34
CA ASP A 137 -31.64 -3.76 4.64
C ASP A 137 -30.60 -4.76 5.12
N LEU A 138 -29.42 -4.23 5.45
CA LEU A 138 -28.25 -4.99 5.91
C LEU A 138 -28.64 -5.92 7.07
N LYS A 139 -28.21 -7.18 7.02
CA LYS A 139 -28.50 -8.17 8.07
C LYS A 139 -27.37 -8.28 9.10
N ASN A 140 -27.68 -8.84 10.26
CA ASN A 140 -26.72 -8.99 11.38
C ASN A 140 -25.53 -9.91 11.04
N ASP A 141 -25.65 -10.76 10.03
CA ASP A 141 -24.60 -11.67 9.55
C ASP A 141 -23.98 -11.22 8.21
N GLU A 142 -24.16 -9.95 7.88
CA GLU A 142 -23.62 -9.29 6.71
C GLU A 142 -22.79 -8.09 7.16
N VAL A 143 -21.74 -7.79 6.40
CA VAL A 143 -20.94 -6.57 6.60
C VAL A 143 -20.93 -5.80 5.30
N MET A 144 -21.13 -4.50 5.38
CA MET A 144 -21.09 -3.61 4.23
C MET A 144 -19.74 -2.89 4.20
N LEU A 145 -18.91 -3.22 3.22
CA LEU A 145 -17.69 -2.49 2.92
C LEU A 145 -18.06 -1.28 2.06
N VAL A 146 -17.77 -0.07 2.55
CA VAL A 146 -18.11 1.18 1.85
C VAL A 146 -16.84 1.98 1.60
N GLY A 147 -16.69 2.55 0.41
CA GLY A 147 -15.53 3.36 0.08
C GLY A 147 -15.83 4.53 -0.84
N SER A 148 -15.06 5.60 -0.67
CA SER A 148 -14.91 6.68 -1.64
C SER A 148 -13.62 6.48 -2.47
N THR A 149 -13.19 7.49 -3.23
CA THR A 149 -11.94 7.44 -4.00
C THR A 149 -10.70 7.23 -3.14
N ARG A 150 -10.67 7.74 -1.90
CA ARG A 150 -9.44 7.80 -1.09
C ARG A 150 -9.56 7.12 0.27
N HIS A 151 -10.75 6.65 0.63
CA HIS A 151 -11.01 6.12 1.97
C HIS A 151 -11.98 4.96 1.94
N GLY A 152 -11.81 4.02 2.87
CA GLY A 152 -12.66 2.85 3.04
C GLY A 152 -13.04 2.65 4.50
N ILE A 153 -14.28 2.25 4.72
CA ILE A 153 -14.89 1.95 6.02
C ILE A 153 -15.65 0.62 5.95
N SER A 154 -16.08 0.12 7.10
CA SER A 154 -17.05 -0.97 7.19
C SER A 154 -18.24 -0.58 8.06
N ILE A 155 -19.41 -1.08 7.69
CA ILE A 155 -20.67 -0.83 8.36
C ILE A 155 -21.32 -2.17 8.69
N ILE A 156 -21.78 -2.28 9.93
CA ILE A 156 -22.54 -3.44 10.42
C ILE A 156 -23.89 -2.97 10.97
N LYS A 157 -24.85 -3.88 11.02
CA LYS A 157 -26.13 -3.65 11.70
C LYS A 157 -26.22 -4.55 12.92
N SER A 158 -26.56 -3.97 14.06
CA SER A 158 -26.91 -4.70 15.27
C SER A 158 -28.28 -4.21 15.71
N ASP A 159 -29.27 -5.10 15.65
CA ASP A 159 -30.68 -4.77 15.92
C ASP A 159 -31.18 -3.62 15.05
N SER A 160 -31.62 -2.51 15.67
CA SER A 160 -32.09 -1.30 15.01
C SER A 160 -31.01 -0.21 14.88
N THR A 161 -29.73 -0.58 14.97
CA THR A 161 -28.62 0.38 14.97
C THR A 161 -27.57 0.00 13.94
N TYR A 162 -27.18 0.96 13.11
CA TYR A 162 -26.01 0.87 12.25
C TYR A 162 -24.78 1.32 13.03
N LYS A 163 -23.69 0.56 12.92
CA LYS A 163 -22.38 0.90 13.50
C LYS A 163 -21.37 1.06 12.38
N ILE A 164 -20.74 2.22 12.33
CA ILE A 164 -19.71 2.55 11.35
C ILE A 164 -18.34 2.41 12.01
N TYR A 165 -17.52 1.50 11.49
CA TYR A 165 -16.10 1.47 11.77
C TYR A 165 -15.38 2.29 10.70
N ASP A 166 -14.85 3.43 11.12
CA ASP A 166 -14.02 4.31 10.31
C ASP A 166 -12.60 4.30 10.89
N PRO A 167 -11.60 3.74 10.19
CA PRO A 167 -10.20 3.73 10.64
C PRO A 167 -9.61 5.13 10.88
N ASN A 168 -10.24 6.18 10.33
CA ASN A 168 -9.86 7.57 10.57
C ASN A 168 -10.55 8.20 11.78
N ASN A 169 -11.50 7.51 12.41
CA ASN A 169 -12.20 8.00 13.58
C ASN A 169 -11.46 7.57 14.87
N PRO A 170 -11.24 8.48 15.85
CA PRO A 170 -10.66 8.12 17.14
C PRO A 170 -11.51 7.15 17.97
N MET A 171 -12.80 7.05 17.70
CA MET A 171 -13.73 6.10 18.33
C MET A 171 -13.89 4.84 17.48
N LEU A 172 -14.09 3.68 18.12
CA LEU A 172 -14.30 2.41 17.40
C LEU A 172 -15.53 2.46 16.50
N TYR A 173 -16.64 2.93 17.04
CA TYR A 173 -17.88 3.01 16.30
C TYR A 173 -18.52 4.38 16.42
N LYS A 174 -19.04 4.86 15.31
CA LYS A 174 -20.12 5.83 15.30
C LYS A 174 -21.43 5.09 15.03
N GLU A 175 -22.40 5.28 15.93
CA GLU A 175 -23.68 4.58 15.88
C GLU A 175 -24.80 5.50 15.36
N PHE A 176 -25.71 4.93 14.58
CA PHE A 176 -26.89 5.61 14.03
C PHE A 176 -28.12 4.72 14.12
N SER A 177 -29.27 5.29 14.46
CA SER A 177 -30.53 4.56 14.42
C SER A 177 -30.90 4.19 12.98
N ALA A 178 -31.41 2.97 12.78
CA ALA A 178 -31.96 2.53 11.49
C ALA A 178 -33.17 3.36 11.04
N ASP A 179 -33.84 4.05 11.98
CA ASP A 179 -34.96 4.96 11.68
C ASP A 179 -34.47 6.37 11.26
N ASN A 180 -33.17 6.67 11.39
CA ASN A 180 -32.59 7.97 11.04
C ASN A 180 -31.32 7.83 10.17
N LEU A 181 -31.47 7.19 9.00
CA LEU A 181 -30.38 7.03 8.04
C LEU A 181 -29.90 8.36 7.42
N ARG A 182 -30.70 9.44 7.49
CA ARG A 182 -30.28 10.75 6.97
C ARG A 182 -29.08 11.29 7.73
N GLU A 183 -29.12 11.24 9.06
CA GLU A 183 -27.99 11.66 9.92
C GLU A 183 -26.73 10.84 9.63
N MET A 184 -26.90 9.53 9.35
CA MET A 184 -25.79 8.67 8.95
C MET A 184 -25.17 9.13 7.63
N MET A 185 -25.99 9.49 6.64
CA MET A 185 -25.49 9.97 5.34
C MET A 185 -24.82 11.34 5.43
N GLU A 186 -25.37 12.26 6.22
CA GLU A 186 -24.75 13.56 6.53
C GLU A 186 -23.36 13.36 7.17
N TYR A 187 -23.25 12.42 8.12
CA TYR A 187 -21.97 12.06 8.74
C TYR A 187 -20.98 11.47 7.72
N LEU A 188 -21.43 10.54 6.88
CA LEU A 188 -20.57 9.94 5.85
C LEU A 188 -20.06 10.99 4.85
N GLN A 189 -20.92 11.89 4.40
CA GLN A 189 -20.58 12.96 3.47
C GLN A 189 -19.55 13.91 4.08
N ASN A 190 -19.88 14.50 5.24
CA ASN A 190 -19.13 15.65 5.78
C ASN A 190 -17.91 15.24 6.60
N THR A 191 -18.01 14.14 7.36
CA THR A 191 -16.97 13.76 8.33
C THR A 191 -16.07 12.66 7.78
N THR A 192 -16.65 11.54 7.33
CA THR A 192 -15.88 10.37 6.92
C THR A 192 -15.21 10.56 5.56
N PHE A 193 -15.96 10.98 4.53
CA PHE A 193 -15.44 11.11 3.17
C PHE A 193 -15.11 12.55 2.75
N ARG A 194 -15.54 13.54 3.56
CA ARG A 194 -15.23 14.97 3.40
C ARG A 194 -15.59 15.49 2.00
N TYR A 195 -16.78 15.15 1.52
CA TYR A 195 -17.42 15.83 0.39
C TYR A 195 -17.90 17.21 0.88
N LYS A 196 -17.93 18.22 0.02
CA LYS A 196 -18.42 19.54 0.41
C LYS A 196 -19.95 19.49 0.41
N GLU A 197 -20.58 20.20 1.37
CA GLU A 197 -22.04 20.25 1.44
C GLU A 197 -22.67 20.84 0.17
N GLU A 198 -21.98 21.79 -0.46
CA GLU A 198 -22.36 22.45 -1.71
C GLU A 198 -22.49 21.46 -2.88
N ASP A 199 -21.83 20.31 -2.83
CA ASP A 199 -21.82 19.32 -3.90
C ASP A 199 -23.18 18.61 -4.02
N ASN A 200 -23.96 18.57 -2.93
CA ASN A 200 -25.24 17.86 -2.81
C ASN A 200 -25.25 16.43 -3.41
N CYS A 201 -24.08 15.79 -3.46
CA CYS A 201 -23.89 14.46 -4.01
C CYS A 201 -22.80 13.73 -3.23
N LEU A 202 -22.94 12.41 -3.20
CA LEU A 202 -22.06 11.51 -2.49
C LEU A 202 -21.77 10.31 -3.40
N GLY A 203 -20.50 10.12 -3.73
CA GLY A 203 -20.02 8.98 -4.51
C GLY A 203 -19.60 7.84 -3.59
N LEU A 204 -20.29 6.70 -3.65
CA LEU A 204 -19.93 5.52 -2.85
C LEU A 204 -19.79 4.28 -3.73
N SER A 205 -18.77 3.49 -3.37
CA SER A 205 -18.66 2.08 -3.70
C SER A 205 -19.08 1.25 -2.49
N LEU A 206 -19.86 0.21 -2.72
CA LEU A 206 -20.45 -0.63 -1.69
C LEU A 206 -20.30 -2.10 -2.09
N ASN A 207 -19.91 -2.93 -1.12
CA ASN A 207 -19.90 -4.37 -1.24
C ASN A 207 -20.43 -5.01 0.05
N ILE A 208 -21.59 -5.66 -0.02
CA ILE A 208 -22.14 -6.44 1.08
C ILE A 208 -21.48 -7.81 1.02
N VAL A 209 -20.84 -8.22 2.10
CA VAL A 209 -20.12 -9.50 2.20
C VAL A 209 -20.70 -10.36 3.32
N SER A 210 -20.70 -11.68 3.11
CA SER A 210 -21.13 -12.66 4.10
C SER A 210 -20.44 -14.01 3.89
N ILE A 211 -20.60 -14.91 4.85
CA ILE A 211 -20.22 -16.33 4.77
C ILE A 211 -21.39 -17.22 4.29
N LYS A 212 -22.59 -16.65 4.14
CA LYS A 212 -23.76 -17.36 3.59
C LYS A 212 -23.72 -17.38 2.05
N ASN A 213 -24.53 -18.25 1.46
CA ASN A 213 -24.66 -18.29 0.00
C ASN A 213 -25.46 -17.06 -0.50
N PRO A 214 -24.97 -16.30 -1.49
CA PRO A 214 -25.70 -15.19 -2.12
C PRO A 214 -27.15 -15.51 -2.48
N ASP A 215 -27.42 -16.73 -2.97
CA ASP A 215 -28.76 -17.15 -3.40
C ASP A 215 -29.81 -17.19 -2.28
N MET A 216 -29.40 -17.14 -1.01
CA MET A 216 -30.33 -17.15 0.14
C MET A 216 -30.91 -15.75 0.44
N ARG A 217 -30.39 -14.69 -0.18
CA ARG A 217 -30.76 -13.30 0.11
C ARG A 217 -31.25 -12.63 -1.17
N SER A 218 -32.53 -12.19 -1.17
CA SER A 218 -33.09 -11.45 -2.30
C SER A 218 -32.77 -9.96 -2.20
N PHE A 219 -31.80 -9.48 -2.97
CA PHE A 219 -31.57 -8.05 -3.12
C PHE A 219 -32.48 -7.43 -4.20
N PRO A 220 -32.70 -6.12 -4.15
CA PRO A 220 -33.29 -5.39 -5.29
C PRO A 220 -32.47 -5.59 -6.56
N SER A 221 -33.13 -5.58 -7.72
CA SER A 221 -32.43 -5.69 -9.01
C SER A 221 -31.62 -4.41 -9.30
N LYS A 222 -30.47 -4.56 -9.97
CA LYS A 222 -29.64 -3.42 -10.39
C LYS A 222 -30.44 -2.43 -11.22
N ASP A 223 -31.13 -2.92 -12.24
CA ASP A 223 -31.99 -2.13 -13.13
C ASP A 223 -32.94 -1.26 -12.33
N SER A 224 -33.71 -1.85 -11.40
CA SER A 224 -34.65 -1.10 -10.57
C SER A 224 -33.99 -0.05 -9.67
N PHE A 225 -32.78 -0.32 -9.17
CA PHE A 225 -32.04 0.62 -8.33
C PHE A 225 -31.53 1.81 -9.14
N TYR A 226 -30.93 1.55 -10.31
CA TYR A 226 -30.52 2.63 -11.20
C TYR A 226 -31.75 3.40 -11.70
N GLU A 227 -32.81 2.76 -12.19
CA GLU A 227 -34.04 3.48 -12.61
C GLU A 227 -34.62 4.40 -11.53
N LYS A 228 -34.55 3.99 -10.26
CA LYS A 228 -35.11 4.73 -9.13
C LYS A 228 -34.20 5.85 -8.64
N PHE A 229 -32.90 5.59 -8.50
CA PHE A 229 -31.96 6.48 -7.80
C PHE A 229 -30.92 7.15 -8.72
N PHE A 230 -30.89 6.73 -9.99
CA PHE A 230 -30.11 7.35 -11.05
C PHE A 230 -31.05 8.26 -11.88
N SER A 231 -30.98 9.58 -11.67
CA SER A 231 -31.85 10.55 -12.34
C SER A 231 -31.29 11.02 -13.68
N LYS A 232 -32.18 11.39 -14.62
CA LYS A 232 -31.82 11.83 -15.99
C LYS A 232 -30.95 13.10 -16.07
N ASP A 233 -30.72 13.82 -14.98
CA ASP A 233 -29.82 15.00 -14.91
C ASP A 233 -28.39 14.64 -14.44
N GLN A 234 -28.04 13.35 -14.28
CA GLN A 234 -26.72 12.92 -13.81
C GLN A 234 -25.55 13.16 -14.76
N ASP A 235 -25.78 13.56 -16.01
CA ASP A 235 -24.75 14.19 -16.86
C ASP A 235 -24.14 15.45 -16.19
N LYS A 236 -24.80 16.00 -15.14
CA LYS A 236 -24.32 17.12 -14.32
C LYS A 236 -23.83 16.73 -12.92
N VAL A 237 -24.07 15.49 -12.47
CA VAL A 237 -23.64 15.01 -11.13
C VAL A 237 -22.31 14.27 -11.27
N SER A 238 -21.39 14.87 -12.03
CA SER A 238 -20.00 14.50 -12.04
C SER A 238 -19.32 15.31 -10.94
N TYR A 239 -18.89 14.66 -9.87
CA TYR A 239 -18.22 15.39 -8.80
C TYR A 239 -16.75 15.60 -9.17
N LYS A 240 -16.27 16.86 -9.15
CA LYS A 240 -14.85 17.15 -9.38
C LYS A 240 -14.14 17.41 -8.06
N LYS A 241 -13.30 16.47 -7.63
CA LYS A 241 -12.43 16.63 -6.44
C LYS A 241 -11.00 16.38 -6.81
N ASP A 242 -10.15 17.33 -6.44
CA ASP A 242 -8.70 17.24 -6.63
C ASP A 242 -8.26 16.99 -8.09
N GLY A 243 -9.04 17.49 -9.07
CA GLY A 243 -8.80 17.30 -10.50
C GLY A 243 -9.47 16.06 -11.11
N TYR A 244 -10.03 15.16 -10.31
CA TYR A 244 -10.67 13.93 -10.77
C TYR A 244 -12.18 14.11 -10.93
N THR A 245 -12.74 13.58 -12.01
CA THR A 245 -14.18 13.52 -12.22
C THR A 245 -14.69 12.17 -11.70
N GLU A 246 -15.59 12.20 -10.73
CA GLU A 246 -16.21 11.01 -10.15
C GLU A 246 -17.62 10.82 -10.73
N THR A 247 -17.85 9.65 -11.33
CA THR A 247 -19.14 9.27 -11.92
C THR A 247 -19.59 7.90 -11.41
N SER A 248 -20.89 7.61 -11.51
CA SER A 248 -21.43 6.29 -11.16
C SER A 248 -20.75 5.16 -11.94
N LEU A 249 -20.36 5.41 -13.19
CA LEU A 249 -19.64 4.44 -14.02
C LEU A 249 -18.28 4.08 -13.42
N ILE A 250 -17.54 5.08 -12.95
CA ILE A 250 -16.25 4.87 -12.28
C ILE A 250 -16.44 4.09 -10.98
N PHE A 251 -17.44 4.43 -10.17
CA PHE A 251 -17.70 3.70 -8.92
C PHE A 251 -18.14 2.26 -9.16
N ALA A 252 -18.98 1.99 -10.16
CA ALA A 252 -19.38 0.64 -10.54
C ALA A 252 -18.19 -0.19 -11.05
N ALA A 253 -17.35 0.41 -11.89
CA ALA A 253 -16.14 -0.23 -12.41
C ALA A 253 -15.14 -0.56 -11.28
N ARG A 254 -15.00 0.30 -10.27
CA ARG A 254 -14.10 0.08 -9.11
C ARG A 254 -14.45 -1.15 -8.28
N VAL A 255 -15.74 -1.49 -8.15
CA VAL A 255 -16.18 -2.70 -7.44
C VAL A 255 -16.29 -3.93 -8.34
N SER A 256 -15.92 -3.81 -9.62
CA SER A 256 -16.05 -4.88 -10.61
C SER A 256 -17.52 -5.36 -10.74
N ASP A 257 -18.47 -4.42 -10.74
CA ASP A 257 -19.90 -4.70 -10.90
C ASP A 257 -20.32 -4.55 -12.37
N LYS A 258 -20.18 -5.65 -13.13
CA LYS A 258 -20.41 -5.65 -14.58
C LYS A 258 -21.86 -5.30 -14.95
N ASP A 259 -22.83 -5.79 -14.20
CA ASP A 259 -24.25 -5.53 -14.49
C ASP A 259 -24.54 -4.03 -14.40
N SER A 260 -24.06 -3.38 -13.35
CA SER A 260 -24.15 -1.93 -13.18
C SER A 260 -23.39 -1.15 -14.26
N VAL A 261 -22.19 -1.62 -14.64
CA VAL A 261 -21.41 -1.02 -15.73
C VAL A 261 -22.20 -1.09 -17.05
N ASP A 262 -22.74 -2.25 -17.41
CA ASP A 262 -23.49 -2.42 -18.66
C ASP A 262 -24.75 -1.53 -18.69
N LEU A 263 -25.48 -1.43 -17.58
CA LEU A 263 -26.64 -0.54 -17.46
C LEU A 263 -26.26 0.93 -17.66
N LEU A 264 -25.17 1.38 -17.04
CA LEU A 264 -24.70 2.75 -17.16
C LEU A 264 -24.18 3.05 -18.57
N LEU A 265 -23.52 2.09 -19.23
CA LEU A 265 -23.08 2.26 -20.62
C LEU A 265 -24.26 2.39 -21.58
N ASN A 266 -25.39 1.73 -21.32
CA ASN A 266 -26.62 1.87 -22.12
C ASN A 266 -27.22 3.28 -22.07
N GLN A 267 -26.83 4.10 -21.10
CA GLN A 267 -27.25 5.50 -21.01
C GLN A 267 -26.40 6.43 -21.88
N ASN A 268 -25.40 5.91 -22.61
CA ASN A 268 -24.49 6.64 -23.49
C ASN A 268 -23.67 7.74 -22.77
N PRO A 269 -22.92 7.38 -21.72
CA PRO A 269 -22.11 8.35 -20.99
C PRO A 269 -21.03 8.99 -21.89
N PRO A 270 -20.52 10.18 -21.53
CA PRO A 270 -19.40 10.82 -22.23
C PRO A 270 -18.22 9.87 -22.39
N LYS A 271 -17.49 10.02 -23.51
CA LYS A 271 -16.32 9.19 -23.83
C LYS A 271 -15.27 9.25 -22.71
N GLU A 272 -15.07 10.45 -22.18
CA GLU A 272 -14.09 10.75 -21.14
C GLU A 272 -14.34 9.91 -19.88
N ASP A 273 -15.60 9.73 -19.49
CA ASP A 273 -15.98 8.93 -18.32
C ASP A 273 -15.74 7.43 -18.55
N ILE A 274 -16.00 6.94 -19.77
CA ILE A 274 -15.75 5.54 -20.13
C ILE A 274 -14.25 5.27 -20.17
N LEU A 275 -13.46 6.19 -20.74
CA LEU A 275 -12.01 6.08 -20.80
C LEU A 275 -11.40 6.08 -19.41
N GLU A 276 -11.81 7.00 -18.54
CA GLU A 276 -11.34 7.06 -17.15
C GLU A 276 -11.73 5.79 -16.38
N ALA A 277 -12.97 5.31 -16.52
CA ALA A 277 -13.39 4.06 -15.92
C ALA A 277 -12.54 2.87 -16.41
N ALA A 278 -12.16 2.82 -17.69
CA ALA A 278 -11.31 1.78 -18.24
C ALA A 278 -9.87 1.86 -17.70
N ILE A 279 -9.30 3.06 -17.59
CA ILE A 279 -7.97 3.29 -17.00
C ILE A 279 -7.94 2.84 -15.54
N LEU A 280 -8.91 3.26 -14.73
CA LEU A 280 -9.00 2.85 -13.33
C LEU A 280 -9.22 1.33 -13.20
N THR A 281 -10.01 0.74 -14.09
CA THR A 281 -10.21 -0.72 -14.15
C THR A 281 -8.88 -1.45 -14.35
N ILE A 282 -8.02 -0.96 -15.25
CA ILE A 282 -6.68 -1.51 -15.48
C ILE A 282 -5.82 -1.39 -14.22
N GLN A 283 -5.77 -0.19 -13.62
CA GLN A 283 -4.94 0.08 -12.44
C GLN A 283 -5.34 -0.78 -11.22
N TYR A 284 -6.64 -0.93 -10.99
CA TYR A 284 -7.17 -1.75 -9.91
C TYR A 284 -7.18 -3.26 -10.21
N GLY A 285 -6.97 -3.67 -11.47
CA GLY A 285 -6.94 -5.07 -11.89
C GLY A 285 -8.32 -5.72 -11.97
N ASN A 286 -9.36 -4.96 -12.31
CA ASN A 286 -10.74 -5.45 -12.41
C ASN A 286 -11.03 -6.03 -13.81
N SER A 287 -10.51 -7.22 -14.14
CA SER A 287 -10.60 -7.80 -15.50
C SER A 287 -12.00 -7.92 -16.04
N TYR A 288 -12.97 -8.20 -15.17
CA TYR A 288 -14.31 -8.61 -15.55
C TYR A 288 -15.13 -7.52 -16.24
N VAL A 289 -14.88 -6.24 -15.92
CA VAL A 289 -15.63 -5.11 -16.48
C VAL A 289 -14.95 -4.44 -17.67
N LEU A 290 -13.64 -4.68 -17.87
CA LEU A 290 -12.85 -4.05 -18.93
C LEU A 290 -13.40 -4.31 -20.35
N PRO A 291 -13.84 -5.54 -20.72
CA PRO A 291 -14.40 -5.79 -22.05
C PRO A 291 -15.60 -4.92 -22.40
N SER A 292 -16.50 -4.67 -21.44
CA SER A 292 -17.68 -3.81 -21.65
C SER A 292 -17.28 -2.37 -21.94
N LEU A 293 -16.32 -1.84 -21.17
CA LEU A 293 -15.81 -0.47 -21.33
C LEU A 293 -15.09 -0.29 -22.68
N VAL A 294 -14.22 -1.23 -23.05
CA VAL A 294 -13.50 -1.21 -24.34
C VAL A 294 -14.46 -1.32 -25.51
N THR A 295 -15.46 -2.21 -25.42
CA THR A 295 -16.49 -2.36 -26.45
C THR A 295 -17.29 -1.07 -26.63
N SER A 296 -17.64 -0.39 -25.54
CA SER A 296 -18.36 0.88 -25.61
C SER A 296 -17.51 1.97 -26.26
N LEU A 297 -16.23 2.12 -25.89
CA LEU A 297 -15.30 3.05 -26.53
C LEU A 297 -15.19 2.77 -28.04
N LYS A 298 -14.98 1.51 -28.43
CA LYS A 298 -14.94 1.10 -29.84
C LYS A 298 -16.19 1.52 -30.61
N ASN A 299 -17.36 1.31 -30.03
CA ASN A 299 -18.64 1.63 -30.66
C ASN A 299 -18.84 3.14 -30.89
N MET A 300 -18.02 3.99 -30.28
CA MET A 300 -18.01 5.44 -30.53
C MET A 300 -17.30 5.84 -31.83
N GLY A 301 -16.69 4.89 -32.56
CA GLY A 301 -16.06 5.13 -33.86
C GLY A 301 -14.94 6.18 -33.78
N ASP A 302 -15.05 7.23 -34.59
CA ASP A 302 -14.02 8.29 -34.71
C ASP A 302 -13.74 9.05 -33.41
N LYS A 303 -14.69 9.04 -32.45
CA LYS A 303 -14.47 9.65 -31.14
C LYS A 303 -13.43 8.88 -30.31
N PHE A 304 -13.27 7.58 -30.55
CA PHE A 304 -12.25 6.77 -29.89
C PHE A 304 -10.90 6.96 -30.60
N THR A 305 -10.21 8.00 -30.16
CA THR A 305 -9.03 8.54 -30.85
C THR A 305 -7.81 7.63 -30.69
N VAL A 306 -6.77 7.92 -31.48
CA VAL A 306 -5.46 7.28 -31.33
C VAL A 306 -4.85 7.54 -29.95
N ASN A 307 -5.08 8.73 -29.37
CA ASN A 307 -4.55 9.07 -28.06
C ASN A 307 -5.24 8.28 -26.94
N ASP A 308 -6.55 8.05 -27.06
CA ASP A 308 -7.30 7.23 -26.10
C ASP A 308 -6.75 5.79 -26.08
N LYS A 309 -6.52 5.21 -27.27
CA LYS A 309 -5.91 3.86 -27.43
C LYS A 309 -4.51 3.79 -26.84
N LYS A 310 -3.67 4.80 -27.11
CA LYS A 310 -2.33 4.91 -26.50
C LYS A 310 -2.40 5.00 -24.98
N SER A 311 -3.35 5.76 -24.44
CA SER A 311 -3.53 5.87 -22.99
C SER A 311 -3.87 4.53 -22.35
N LEU A 312 -4.78 3.75 -22.97
CA LEU A 312 -5.11 2.39 -22.51
C LEU A 312 -3.88 1.46 -22.59
N VAL A 313 -3.11 1.52 -23.67
CA VAL A 313 -1.87 0.73 -23.82
C VAL A 313 -0.85 1.10 -22.74
N ASN A 314 -0.58 2.38 -22.54
CA ASN A 314 0.39 2.86 -21.55
C ASN A 314 0.02 2.40 -20.13
N ASN A 315 -1.26 2.52 -19.77
CA ASN A 315 -1.75 2.06 -18.47
C ASN A 315 -1.73 0.53 -18.36
N GLY A 316 -2.07 -0.19 -19.44
CA GLY A 316 -2.01 -1.65 -19.50
C GLY A 316 -0.60 -2.19 -19.27
N ILE A 317 0.42 -1.52 -19.80
CA ILE A 317 1.83 -1.88 -19.62
C ILE A 317 2.35 -1.47 -18.24
N SER A 318 1.98 -0.26 -17.77
CA SER A 318 2.56 0.32 -16.55
C SER A 318 1.90 -0.18 -15.27
N PHE A 319 0.60 -0.51 -15.30
CA PHE A 319 -0.17 -0.80 -14.08
C PHE A 319 -1.01 -2.09 -14.18
N GLY A 320 -1.23 -2.58 -15.40
CA GLY A 320 -2.06 -3.75 -15.65
C GLY A 320 -1.40 -5.06 -15.24
N SER A 321 -2.22 -6.10 -15.12
CA SER A 321 -1.76 -7.49 -15.15
C SER A 321 -1.57 -7.95 -16.61
N LEU A 322 -0.86 -9.07 -16.81
CA LEU A 322 -0.79 -9.69 -18.13
C LEU A 322 -2.18 -10.04 -18.68
N GLU A 323 -3.13 -10.41 -17.81
CA GLU A 323 -4.53 -10.61 -18.19
C GLU A 323 -5.16 -9.33 -18.72
N MET A 324 -5.00 -8.18 -18.03
CA MET A 324 -5.53 -6.88 -18.50
C MET A 324 -4.99 -6.56 -19.88
N LEU A 325 -3.67 -6.70 -20.05
CA LEU A 325 -3.02 -6.38 -21.30
C LEU A 325 -3.52 -7.30 -22.42
N LYS A 326 -3.70 -8.60 -22.16
CA LYS A 326 -4.29 -9.53 -23.14
C LYS A 326 -5.70 -9.09 -23.53
N THR A 327 -6.56 -8.80 -22.56
CA THR A 327 -7.93 -8.32 -22.81
C THR A 327 -7.95 -7.05 -23.67
N LEU A 328 -7.07 -6.09 -23.40
CA LEU A 328 -6.96 -4.87 -24.23
C LEU A 328 -6.56 -5.19 -25.68
N LEU A 329 -5.63 -6.12 -25.87
CA LEU A 329 -5.09 -6.49 -27.18
C LEU A 329 -6.04 -7.38 -28.01
N GLU A 330 -7.14 -7.86 -27.42
CA GLU A 330 -8.22 -8.51 -28.19
C GLU A 330 -8.92 -7.51 -29.13
N GLU A 331 -8.90 -6.21 -28.82
CA GLU A 331 -9.44 -5.17 -29.69
C GLU A 331 -8.40 -4.76 -30.75
N PRO A 332 -8.65 -5.00 -32.06
CA PRO A 332 -7.64 -4.83 -33.11
C PRO A 332 -7.04 -3.42 -33.16
N SER A 333 -7.86 -2.38 -32.97
CA SER A 333 -7.39 -0.99 -33.03
C SER A 333 -6.49 -0.60 -31.84
N ILE A 334 -6.65 -1.27 -30.69
CA ILE A 334 -5.76 -1.11 -29.53
C ILE A 334 -4.47 -1.89 -29.78
N ASN A 335 -4.56 -3.11 -30.32
CA ASN A 335 -3.38 -3.89 -30.70
C ASN A 335 -2.54 -3.17 -31.76
N GLU A 336 -3.15 -2.52 -32.74
CA GLU A 336 -2.43 -1.67 -33.70
C GLU A 336 -1.67 -0.52 -33.00
N ALA A 337 -2.29 0.14 -32.02
CA ALA A 337 -1.63 1.18 -31.23
C ALA A 337 -0.46 0.63 -30.39
N TYR A 338 -0.63 -0.58 -29.83
CA TYR A 338 0.42 -1.32 -29.12
C TYR A 338 1.60 -1.63 -30.04
N GLN A 339 1.36 -2.23 -31.20
CA GLN A 339 2.38 -2.57 -32.19
C GLN A 339 3.08 -1.31 -32.74
N ALA A 340 2.33 -0.23 -32.96
CA ALA A 340 2.91 1.04 -33.39
C ALA A 340 3.80 1.67 -32.31
N PHE A 341 3.41 1.57 -31.03
CA PHE A 341 4.24 2.06 -29.92
C PHE A 341 5.53 1.24 -29.79
N LEU A 342 5.41 -0.09 -29.77
CA LEU A 342 6.52 -1.03 -29.74
C LEU A 342 7.55 -0.77 -30.86
N LYS A 343 7.08 -0.58 -32.10
CA LYS A 343 7.95 -0.34 -33.27
C LYS A 343 8.68 0.99 -33.24
N ARG A 344 8.02 2.03 -32.72
CA ARG A 344 8.52 3.41 -32.74
C ARG A 344 9.45 3.71 -31.57
N LEU A 345 9.12 3.21 -30.38
CA LEU A 345 9.76 3.58 -29.12
C LEU A 345 9.94 2.34 -28.22
N PRO A 346 10.71 1.32 -28.65
CA PRO A 346 10.90 0.08 -27.88
C PRO A 346 11.53 0.32 -26.49
N GLY A 347 12.36 1.35 -26.39
CA GLY A 347 12.95 1.83 -25.16
C GLY A 347 11.94 2.32 -24.12
N ASP A 348 11.14 3.32 -24.51
CA ASP A 348 10.07 3.87 -23.66
C ASP A 348 9.06 2.78 -23.27
N PHE A 349 8.77 1.87 -24.21
CA PHE A 349 7.91 0.73 -23.99
C PHE A 349 8.45 -0.18 -22.87
N LEU A 350 9.73 -0.53 -22.93
CA LEU A 350 10.40 -1.31 -21.89
C LEU A 350 10.43 -0.55 -20.55
N ASN A 351 10.78 0.74 -20.58
CA ASN A 351 10.81 1.61 -19.40
C ASN A 351 9.46 1.68 -18.69
N LEU A 352 8.35 1.78 -19.43
CA LEU A 352 7.01 1.73 -18.84
C LEU A 352 6.71 0.38 -18.18
N SER A 353 7.07 -0.73 -18.82
CA SER A 353 6.84 -2.07 -18.25
C SER A 353 7.64 -2.29 -16.96
N LEU A 354 8.88 -1.81 -16.92
CA LEU A 354 9.76 -1.90 -15.75
C LEU A 354 9.31 -0.97 -14.63
N LYS A 355 8.80 0.22 -14.95
CA LYS A 355 8.17 1.11 -13.97
C LYS A 355 6.99 0.44 -13.27
N GLY A 356 6.24 -0.41 -13.99
CA GLY A 356 5.13 -1.18 -13.43
C GLY A 356 5.54 -2.36 -12.55
N GLY A 357 6.75 -2.90 -12.74
CA GLY A 357 7.30 -3.97 -11.90
C GLY A 357 6.58 -5.32 -11.99
N ASN A 358 5.65 -5.50 -12.95
CA ASN A 358 4.95 -6.78 -13.14
C ASN A 358 5.78 -7.72 -14.01
N PRO A 359 6.32 -8.86 -13.47
CA PRO A 359 7.25 -9.70 -14.21
C PRO A 359 6.65 -10.33 -15.48
N ASP A 360 5.35 -10.65 -15.47
CA ASP A 360 4.67 -11.25 -16.61
C ASP A 360 4.52 -10.24 -17.76
N VAL A 361 4.21 -8.99 -17.42
CA VAL A 361 4.10 -7.89 -18.40
C VAL A 361 5.49 -7.54 -18.94
N ILE A 362 6.51 -7.49 -18.08
CA ILE A 362 7.91 -7.27 -18.49
C ILE A 362 8.38 -8.40 -19.42
N SER A 363 8.11 -9.66 -19.07
CA SER A 363 8.47 -10.80 -19.93
C SER A 363 7.82 -10.68 -21.30
N LYS A 364 6.51 -10.39 -21.37
CA LYS A 364 5.82 -10.17 -22.64
C LYS A 364 6.41 -9.00 -23.43
N ALA A 365 6.68 -7.88 -22.76
CA ALA A 365 7.26 -6.70 -23.39
C ALA A 365 8.61 -7.01 -24.03
N LEU A 366 9.47 -7.69 -23.30
CA LEU A 366 10.76 -8.15 -23.78
C LEU A 366 10.62 -9.13 -24.95
N ASP A 367 9.74 -10.12 -24.85
CA ASP A 367 9.51 -11.07 -25.95
C ASP A 367 9.09 -10.36 -27.23
N ASP A 368 8.16 -9.42 -27.14
CA ASP A 368 7.67 -8.66 -28.29
C ASP A 368 8.76 -7.71 -28.87
N ILE A 369 9.54 -7.02 -28.03
CA ILE A 369 10.65 -6.16 -28.50
C ILE A 369 11.69 -6.98 -29.28
N PHE A 370 12.09 -8.12 -28.73
CA PHE A 370 13.11 -8.98 -29.32
C PHE A 370 12.62 -9.77 -30.55
N CYS A 371 11.30 -9.84 -30.78
CA CYS A 371 10.74 -10.38 -32.01
C CYS A 371 10.66 -9.35 -33.15
N GLU A 372 10.47 -8.06 -32.83
CA GLU A 372 10.20 -7.01 -33.83
C GLU A 372 11.45 -6.29 -34.37
N LYS A 373 12.58 -6.39 -33.66
CA LYS A 373 13.79 -5.62 -33.98
C LYS A 373 15.01 -6.50 -34.11
N GLU A 374 15.97 -6.04 -34.90
CA GLU A 374 17.29 -6.65 -34.96
C GLU A 374 17.96 -6.54 -33.59
N ILE A 375 18.52 -7.65 -33.11
CA ILE A 375 19.14 -7.75 -31.78
C ILE A 375 20.14 -6.62 -31.54
N GLN A 376 20.91 -6.26 -32.58
CA GLN A 376 21.91 -5.21 -32.51
C GLN A 376 21.30 -3.83 -32.22
N GLU A 377 20.20 -3.47 -32.90
CA GLU A 377 19.51 -2.18 -32.69
C GLU A 377 18.96 -2.08 -31.26
N ILE A 378 18.44 -3.19 -30.73
CA ILE A 378 17.94 -3.24 -29.35
C ILE A 378 19.07 -2.92 -28.37
N PHE A 379 20.21 -3.60 -28.49
CA PHE A 379 21.32 -3.40 -27.55
C PHE A 379 21.97 -2.02 -27.65
N GLU A 380 22.04 -1.42 -28.84
CA GLU A 380 22.47 -0.04 -29.00
C GLU A 380 21.53 0.93 -28.29
N ALA A 381 20.21 0.76 -28.42
CA ALA A 381 19.24 1.57 -27.69
C ALA A 381 19.35 1.38 -26.17
N LEU A 382 19.46 0.15 -25.68
CA LEU A 382 19.63 -0.13 -24.25
C LEU A 382 20.92 0.50 -23.69
N GLN A 383 22.00 0.51 -24.46
CA GLN A 383 23.25 1.18 -24.05
C GLN A 383 23.09 2.69 -23.89
N THR A 384 22.29 3.35 -24.74
CA THR A 384 22.06 4.79 -24.61
C THR A 384 21.24 5.19 -23.38
N MET A 385 20.48 4.24 -22.81
CA MET A 385 19.64 4.48 -21.62
C MET A 385 20.41 4.35 -20.31
N ILE A 386 21.52 3.62 -20.31
CA ILE A 386 22.32 3.37 -19.12
C ILE A 386 22.94 4.68 -18.63
N GLY A 387 22.87 4.91 -17.31
CA GLY A 387 23.44 6.09 -16.66
C GLY A 387 22.57 7.34 -16.70
N ASN A 388 21.44 7.34 -17.44
CA ASN A 388 20.38 8.33 -17.27
C ASN A 388 19.40 7.82 -16.18
N PRO A 389 19.32 8.43 -14.99
CA PRO A 389 18.47 7.93 -13.90
C PRO A 389 17.00 7.76 -14.27
N GLU A 390 16.51 8.52 -15.25
CA GLU A 390 15.12 8.46 -15.70
C GLU A 390 14.87 7.37 -16.75
N GLU A 391 15.89 6.89 -17.44
CA GLU A 391 15.75 5.95 -18.56
C GLU A 391 16.47 4.62 -18.32
N ASP A 392 17.35 4.55 -17.32
CA ASP A 392 18.15 3.37 -17.02
C ASP A 392 17.25 2.20 -16.60
N ILE A 393 17.17 1.21 -17.49
CA ILE A 393 16.32 0.03 -17.34
C ILE A 393 16.63 -0.78 -16.06
N PHE A 394 17.89 -0.81 -15.60
CA PHE A 394 18.26 -1.53 -14.39
C PHE A 394 17.85 -0.73 -13.15
N LEU A 395 18.06 0.59 -13.13
CA LEU A 395 17.52 1.43 -12.06
C LEU A 395 15.99 1.40 -12.02
N ARG A 396 15.30 1.36 -13.17
CA ARG A 396 13.84 1.21 -13.23
C ARG A 396 13.40 -0.14 -12.65
N ALA A 397 14.08 -1.23 -12.99
CA ALA A 397 13.81 -2.54 -12.40
C ALA A 397 14.03 -2.55 -10.88
N ILE A 398 15.12 -1.94 -10.40
CA ILE A 398 15.44 -1.82 -8.97
C ILE A 398 14.40 -0.97 -8.23
N ASN A 399 14.00 0.16 -8.82
CA ASN A 399 13.04 1.09 -8.24
C ASN A 399 11.58 0.60 -8.34
N SER A 400 11.31 -0.40 -9.17
CA SER A 400 10.05 -1.14 -9.12
C SER A 400 9.87 -1.87 -7.79
N GLN A 401 10.97 -2.12 -7.07
CA GLN A 401 11.04 -2.84 -5.80
C GLN A 401 10.55 -4.30 -5.87
N ASN A 402 10.34 -4.84 -7.08
CA ASN A 402 10.07 -6.26 -7.31
C ASN A 402 11.35 -6.97 -7.79
N PRO A 403 12.02 -7.79 -6.98
CA PRO A 403 13.25 -8.49 -7.39
C PRO A 403 13.04 -9.34 -8.65
N LYS A 404 11.83 -9.89 -8.84
CA LYS A 404 11.52 -10.72 -10.00
C LYS A 404 11.50 -9.91 -11.31
N ALA A 405 11.24 -8.60 -11.25
CA ALA A 405 11.33 -7.73 -12.42
C ALA A 405 12.78 -7.63 -12.93
N LEU A 406 13.75 -7.43 -12.03
CA LEU A 406 15.18 -7.43 -12.36
C LEU A 406 15.62 -8.81 -12.86
N GLU A 407 15.17 -9.87 -12.20
CA GLU A 407 15.49 -11.25 -12.59
C GLU A 407 15.04 -11.55 -14.03
N VAL A 408 13.79 -11.24 -14.38
CA VAL A 408 13.24 -11.46 -15.73
C VAL A 408 14.01 -10.66 -16.79
N LEU A 409 14.34 -9.39 -16.49
CA LEU A 409 15.14 -8.54 -17.37
C LEU A 409 16.52 -9.18 -17.62
N CYS A 410 17.26 -9.50 -16.57
CA CYS A 410 18.59 -10.09 -16.67
C CYS A 410 18.57 -11.43 -17.39
N GLN A 411 17.63 -12.32 -17.04
CA GLN A 411 17.49 -13.63 -17.68
C GLN A 411 17.25 -13.51 -19.18
N LYS A 412 16.39 -12.59 -19.62
CA LYS A 412 16.18 -12.35 -21.04
C LYS A 412 17.45 -11.84 -21.72
N LEU A 413 18.10 -10.81 -21.17
CA LEU A 413 19.31 -10.24 -21.76
C LEU A 413 20.43 -11.27 -21.89
N LYS A 414 20.59 -12.16 -20.89
CA LYS A 414 21.58 -13.25 -20.88
C LYS A 414 21.35 -14.31 -21.96
N THR A 415 20.18 -14.36 -22.60
CA THR A 415 19.97 -15.24 -23.75
C THR A 415 20.77 -14.79 -24.98
N TYR A 416 21.29 -13.56 -24.98
CA TYR A 416 22.10 -12.98 -26.07
C TYR A 416 23.53 -12.67 -25.60
N PRO A 417 24.58 -12.89 -26.43
CA PRO A 417 25.95 -12.55 -26.08
C PRO A 417 26.14 -11.08 -25.67
N GLN A 418 25.58 -10.14 -26.45
CA GLN A 418 25.65 -8.70 -26.18
C GLN A 418 25.04 -8.33 -24.81
N GLY A 419 24.01 -9.05 -24.38
CA GLY A 419 23.38 -8.82 -23.08
C GLY A 419 24.21 -9.36 -21.92
N LYS A 420 24.95 -10.46 -22.11
CA LYS A 420 25.94 -10.92 -21.12
C LYS A 420 27.05 -9.89 -20.96
N ASP A 421 27.60 -9.39 -22.08
CA ASP A 421 28.63 -8.36 -22.07
C ASP A 421 28.14 -7.06 -21.41
N LEU A 422 26.89 -6.67 -21.69
CA LEU A 422 26.24 -5.52 -21.06
C LEU A 422 26.19 -5.65 -19.54
N ILE A 423 25.67 -6.77 -19.03
CA ILE A 423 25.55 -7.01 -17.58
C ILE A 423 26.93 -7.07 -16.93
N GLU A 424 27.92 -7.73 -17.55
CA GLU A 424 29.29 -7.80 -17.03
C GLU A 424 29.94 -6.41 -16.95
N ASN A 425 29.71 -5.55 -17.94
CA ASN A 425 30.22 -4.17 -17.91
C ASN A 425 29.57 -3.34 -16.80
N LEU A 426 28.30 -3.59 -16.49
CA LEU A 426 27.54 -2.90 -15.44
C LEU A 426 27.83 -3.40 -14.04
N LYS A 427 28.40 -4.60 -13.89
CA LYS A 427 28.80 -5.19 -12.62
C LYS A 427 29.61 -4.24 -11.74
N ASN A 428 30.49 -3.46 -12.36
CA ASN A 428 31.38 -2.52 -11.66
C ASN A 428 30.73 -1.16 -11.37
N ASN A 429 29.43 -0.98 -11.63
CA ASN A 429 28.71 0.25 -11.31
C ASN A 429 28.08 0.14 -9.90
N PRO A 430 28.65 0.81 -8.87
CA PRO A 430 28.15 0.70 -7.51
C PRO A 430 26.79 1.40 -7.30
N ASP A 431 26.33 2.23 -8.23
CA ASP A 431 25.08 2.98 -8.09
C ASP A 431 23.86 2.03 -8.03
N TYR A 432 23.86 0.90 -8.75
CA TYR A 432 22.78 -0.09 -8.70
C TYR A 432 22.68 -0.79 -7.34
N LEU A 433 23.84 -1.21 -6.80
CA LEU A 433 23.90 -1.84 -5.49
C LEU A 433 23.55 -0.82 -4.39
N ALA A 434 24.07 0.41 -4.48
CA ALA A 434 23.74 1.48 -3.55
C ALA A 434 22.24 1.79 -3.55
N GLN A 435 21.59 1.87 -4.71
CA GLN A 435 20.15 2.09 -4.80
C GLN A 435 19.36 0.93 -4.19
N SER A 436 19.78 -0.31 -4.42
CA SER A 436 19.15 -1.50 -3.82
C SER A 436 19.27 -1.52 -2.30
N ILE A 437 20.40 -1.05 -1.76
CA ILE A 437 20.62 -0.89 -0.31
C ILE A 437 19.76 0.23 0.26
N LYS A 438 19.69 1.40 -0.41
CA LYS A 438 18.82 2.53 0.00
C LYS A 438 17.36 2.12 0.08
N ASN A 439 16.89 1.30 -0.87
CA ASN A 439 15.53 0.77 -0.87
C ASN A 439 15.30 -0.29 0.24
N ASN A 440 16.33 -0.67 1.00
CA ASN A 440 16.29 -1.64 2.09
C ASN A 440 15.58 -2.96 1.73
N ASN A 441 15.81 -3.45 0.51
CA ASN A 441 15.15 -4.64 -0.03
C ASN A 441 16.17 -5.80 -0.16
N PRO A 442 16.20 -6.76 0.80
CA PRO A 442 17.16 -7.86 0.79
C PRO A 442 17.03 -8.76 -0.44
N GLY A 443 15.80 -8.95 -0.94
CA GLY A 443 15.53 -9.72 -2.14
C GLY A 443 16.17 -9.07 -3.36
N MET A 444 16.03 -7.74 -3.50
CA MET A 444 16.62 -7.00 -4.62
C MET A 444 18.15 -7.04 -4.58
N VAL A 445 18.76 -6.83 -3.41
CA VAL A 445 20.24 -6.92 -3.26
C VAL A 445 20.72 -8.32 -3.64
N ARG A 446 20.06 -9.37 -3.16
CA ARG A 446 20.40 -10.75 -3.52
C ARG A 446 20.28 -11.00 -5.01
N THR A 447 19.13 -10.67 -5.60
CA THR A 447 18.90 -10.85 -7.04
C THR A 447 19.90 -10.06 -7.87
N LEU A 448 20.25 -8.83 -7.47
CA LEU A 448 21.27 -8.05 -8.17
C LEU A 448 22.64 -8.74 -8.13
N LEU A 449 23.10 -9.16 -6.95
CA LEU A 449 24.39 -9.84 -6.79
C LEU A 449 24.45 -11.17 -7.58
N GLU A 450 23.37 -11.95 -7.54
CA GLU A 450 23.24 -13.21 -8.29
C GLU A 450 23.18 -12.97 -9.80
N GLU A 451 22.35 -12.03 -10.26
CA GLU A 451 22.17 -11.76 -11.68
C GLU A 451 23.39 -11.06 -12.30
N PHE A 452 24.14 -10.28 -11.53
CA PHE A 452 25.39 -9.65 -11.98
C PHE A 452 26.62 -10.55 -11.71
N ASN A 453 26.40 -11.77 -11.24
CA ASN A 453 27.43 -12.80 -11.03
C ASN A 453 28.59 -12.31 -10.14
N PHE A 454 28.28 -11.61 -9.05
CA PHE A 454 29.25 -11.31 -8.01
C PHE A 454 29.75 -12.61 -7.37
N GLN A 455 31.05 -12.68 -7.11
CA GLN A 455 31.70 -13.84 -6.52
C GLN A 455 32.26 -13.48 -5.14
N THR A 456 32.07 -14.38 -4.19
CA THR A 456 32.48 -14.16 -2.79
C THR A 456 34.00 -14.22 -2.60
N ASP A 457 34.75 -14.70 -3.59
CA ASP A 457 36.21 -14.88 -3.57
C ASP A 457 36.94 -14.05 -4.63
N ASN A 458 36.28 -13.03 -5.21
CA ASN A 458 36.84 -12.19 -6.26
C ASN A 458 37.18 -10.78 -5.75
N ASP A 459 38.48 -10.43 -5.80
CA ASP A 459 38.99 -9.15 -5.30
C ASP A 459 38.34 -7.91 -5.95
N LYS A 460 37.97 -7.97 -7.24
CA LYS A 460 37.35 -6.84 -7.93
C LYS A 460 35.91 -6.63 -7.49
N ASP A 461 35.20 -7.73 -7.24
CA ASP A 461 33.83 -7.71 -6.75
C ASP A 461 33.79 -7.14 -5.32
N HIS A 462 34.75 -7.55 -4.48
CA HIS A 462 34.95 -6.98 -3.15
C HIS A 462 35.28 -5.49 -3.23
N GLU A 463 36.19 -5.09 -4.12
CA GLU A 463 36.54 -3.68 -4.32
C GLU A 463 35.31 -2.86 -4.69
N CYS A 464 34.48 -3.34 -5.63
CA CYS A 464 33.24 -2.67 -6.04
C CYS A 464 32.26 -2.53 -4.86
N ILE A 465 32.02 -3.59 -4.11
CA ILE A 465 31.11 -3.58 -2.95
C ILE A 465 31.60 -2.59 -1.89
N ASN A 466 32.91 -2.56 -1.63
CA ASN A 466 33.54 -1.69 -0.64
C ASN A 466 33.69 -0.22 -1.10
N THR A 467 33.27 0.14 -2.32
CA THR A 467 33.06 1.55 -2.69
C THR A 467 31.85 2.16 -2.00
N ILE A 468 30.94 1.33 -1.50
CA ILE A 468 29.77 1.73 -0.72
C ILE A 468 30.11 1.62 0.75
N SER A 469 29.94 2.72 1.50
CA SER A 469 30.07 2.72 2.95
C SER A 469 28.73 3.03 3.61
N LEU A 470 28.44 2.31 4.69
CA LEU A 470 27.23 2.51 5.49
C LEU A 470 27.61 3.19 6.80
N SER A 471 26.94 4.29 7.13
CA SER A 471 27.07 4.88 8.47
C SER A 471 26.51 3.94 9.54
N LEU A 472 26.86 4.15 10.82
CA LEU A 472 26.28 3.36 11.90
C LEU A 472 24.74 3.48 11.96
N SER A 473 24.19 4.67 11.69
CA SER A 473 22.74 4.86 11.55
C SER A 473 22.17 4.03 10.40
N ALA A 474 22.87 3.99 9.25
CA ALA A 474 22.46 3.14 8.14
C ALA A 474 22.53 1.65 8.43
N VAL A 475 23.59 1.17 9.07
CA VAL A 475 23.68 -0.22 9.56
C VAL A 475 22.54 -0.53 10.55
N ASN A 476 22.17 0.43 11.39
CA ASN A 476 21.07 0.27 12.33
C ASN A 476 19.70 0.15 11.62
N LYS A 477 19.43 0.95 10.59
CA LYS A 477 18.15 0.98 9.87
C LYS A 477 18.03 -0.07 8.75
N THR A 478 19.15 -0.63 8.28
CA THR A 478 19.18 -1.64 7.19
C THR A 478 18.83 -3.04 7.68
N ASP A 479 18.10 -3.83 6.90
CA ASP A 479 17.76 -5.22 7.19
C ASP A 479 19.02 -6.08 7.40
N ILE A 480 19.08 -6.88 8.48
CA ILE A 480 20.29 -7.68 8.79
C ILE A 480 20.52 -8.84 7.81
N THR A 481 19.48 -9.35 7.13
CA THR A 481 19.65 -10.32 6.04
C THR A 481 20.37 -9.68 4.87
N LEU A 482 20.05 -8.42 4.55
CA LEU A 482 20.76 -7.63 3.55
C LEU A 482 22.21 -7.40 4.00
N LEU A 483 22.45 -6.95 5.22
CA LEU A 483 23.81 -6.71 5.75
C LEU A 483 24.67 -7.98 5.74
N ARG A 484 24.13 -9.14 6.15
CA ARG A 484 24.84 -10.43 6.08
C ARG A 484 25.07 -10.90 4.64
N THR A 485 24.15 -10.58 3.74
CA THR A 485 24.36 -10.81 2.31
C THR A 485 25.55 -9.99 1.83
N LEU A 486 25.61 -8.70 2.12
CA LEU A 486 26.75 -7.85 1.76
C LEU A 486 28.08 -8.35 2.37
N GLU A 487 28.07 -8.74 3.65
CA GLU A 487 29.25 -9.31 4.32
C GLU A 487 29.72 -10.60 3.65
N THR A 488 28.79 -11.50 3.29
CA THR A 488 29.10 -12.76 2.59
C THR A 488 29.78 -12.49 1.25
N TYR A 489 29.40 -11.41 0.57
CA TYR A 489 29.98 -10.98 -0.70
C TYR A 489 31.21 -10.07 -0.53
N GLY A 490 31.72 -9.90 0.69
CA GLY A 490 33.00 -9.24 0.94
C GLY A 490 32.91 -7.76 1.38
N MET A 491 31.74 -7.24 1.74
CA MET A 491 31.65 -5.91 2.35
C MET A 491 32.33 -5.91 3.73
N GLU A 492 33.23 -4.95 3.93
CA GLU A 492 33.92 -4.74 5.20
C GLU A 492 33.09 -3.83 6.11
N PHE A 493 32.69 -4.38 7.25
CA PHE A 493 32.05 -3.62 8.33
C PHE A 493 33.06 -3.28 9.43
N SER A 494 32.98 -2.05 9.96
CA SER A 494 33.74 -1.66 11.14
C SER A 494 33.39 -2.53 12.34
N THR A 495 34.29 -2.64 13.33
CA THR A 495 34.03 -3.42 14.56
C THR A 495 32.73 -2.99 15.25
N THR A 496 32.45 -1.68 15.30
CA THR A 496 31.21 -1.16 15.88
C THR A 496 29.98 -1.57 15.06
N ALA A 497 30.06 -1.53 13.73
CA ALA A 497 28.99 -1.99 12.85
C ALA A 497 28.76 -3.51 12.98
N LYS A 498 29.83 -4.31 13.08
CA LYS A 498 29.75 -5.76 13.34
C LYS A 498 29.11 -6.07 14.68
N ASN A 499 29.51 -5.39 15.74
CA ASN A 499 28.86 -5.53 17.06
C ASN A 499 27.37 -5.18 17.00
N LEU A 500 26.99 -4.16 16.22
CA LEU A 500 25.59 -3.80 15.99
C LEU A 500 24.86 -4.87 15.16
N MET A 501 25.49 -5.42 14.12
CA MET A 501 24.97 -6.54 13.33
C MET A 501 24.80 -7.80 14.17
N ASP A 502 25.78 -8.15 15.00
CA ASP A 502 25.74 -9.28 15.94
C ASP A 502 24.69 -9.06 17.03
N LYS A 503 24.46 -7.83 17.46
CA LYS A 503 23.33 -7.47 18.33
C LYS A 503 22.00 -7.68 17.58
N LYS A 504 21.90 -7.24 16.33
CA LYS A 504 20.71 -7.47 15.48
C LYS A 504 20.50 -8.96 15.18
N GLU A 505 21.56 -9.75 15.09
CA GLU A 505 21.52 -11.17 14.81
C GLU A 505 21.35 -12.05 16.06
N SER A 506 21.82 -11.63 17.22
CA SER A 506 21.48 -12.28 18.50
C SER A 506 20.02 -12.04 18.90
N LEU A 507 19.39 -11.00 18.36
CA LEU A 507 17.93 -10.85 18.29
C LEU A 507 17.30 -11.75 17.21
N LYS A 508 18.08 -12.21 16.21
CA LYS A 508 17.67 -13.19 15.19
C LYS A 508 17.74 -14.63 15.72
N ILE A 509 16.80 -15.00 16.56
CA ILE A 509 16.54 -16.42 16.87
C ILE A 509 15.91 -17.04 15.61
N GLY A 510 16.20 -18.28 15.18
CA GLY A 510 15.86 -18.75 13.81
C GLY A 510 14.41 -18.48 13.40
N VAL A 511 14.08 -18.18 12.13
CA VAL A 511 12.78 -17.64 11.65
C VAL A 511 11.54 -18.00 12.51
N LEU A 512 11.31 -19.28 12.82
CA LEU A 512 10.24 -19.75 13.74
C LEU A 512 10.32 -19.22 15.19
N ALA A 513 11.52 -19.18 15.74
CA ALA A 513 11.84 -18.60 17.04
C ALA A 513 12.10 -17.08 16.96
N GLN A 514 12.50 -16.50 15.83
CA GLN A 514 12.43 -15.05 15.56
C GLN A 514 10.99 -14.60 15.54
N PHE A 515 10.09 -15.40 14.98
CA PHE A 515 8.66 -15.14 15.05
C PHE A 515 8.20 -15.32 16.48
N GLY A 516 8.54 -16.39 17.18
CA GLY A 516 8.25 -16.55 18.62
C GLY A 516 8.81 -15.44 19.52
N ILE A 517 9.95 -14.85 19.18
CA ILE A 517 10.62 -13.81 19.96
C ILE A 517 10.23 -12.41 19.54
N ALA A 518 10.07 -12.12 18.25
CA ALA A 518 9.46 -10.89 17.73
C ALA A 518 8.04 -10.74 18.29
N LEU A 519 7.31 -11.84 18.41
CA LEU A 519 6.06 -11.94 19.15
C LEU A 519 6.21 -11.50 20.61
N MET A 520 7.08 -12.17 21.39
CA MET A 520 7.32 -11.81 22.79
C MET A 520 7.87 -10.38 22.96
N SER A 521 8.72 -9.92 22.05
CA SER A 521 9.31 -8.58 22.04
C SER A 521 8.37 -7.53 21.48
N PHE A 522 7.30 -7.89 20.76
CA PHE A 522 6.23 -6.96 20.40
C PHE A 522 5.33 -6.68 21.58
N SER A 523 4.93 -7.70 22.34
CA SER A 523 4.19 -7.50 23.59
C SER A 523 5.00 -6.65 24.58
N GLU A 524 6.30 -6.93 24.73
CA GLU A 524 7.21 -6.09 25.53
C GLU A 524 7.49 -4.71 24.91
N PHE A 525 7.51 -4.59 23.58
CA PHE A 525 7.61 -3.30 22.88
C PHE A 525 6.36 -2.47 23.13
N LEU A 526 5.16 -3.03 22.95
CA LEU A 526 3.90 -2.38 23.24
C LEU A 526 3.86 -1.94 24.69
N LYS A 527 4.20 -2.80 25.66
CA LYS A 527 4.33 -2.38 27.07
C LYS A 527 5.30 -1.21 27.24
N ARG A 528 6.51 -1.27 26.68
CA ARG A 528 7.51 -0.20 26.78
C ARG A 528 7.07 1.10 26.10
N HIS A 529 6.49 1.01 24.91
CA HIS A 529 6.03 2.13 24.10
C HIS A 529 4.79 2.80 24.73
N ILE A 530 3.85 2.00 25.23
CA ILE A 530 2.70 2.43 26.02
C ILE A 530 3.14 3.10 27.32
N LEU A 531 4.08 2.50 28.05
CA LEU A 531 4.61 3.07 29.30
C LEU A 531 5.32 4.40 29.04
N ARG A 532 6.18 4.49 28.01
CA ARG A 532 6.82 5.75 27.59
C ARG A 532 5.81 6.81 27.20
N LYS A 533 4.84 6.50 26.32
CA LYS A 533 3.78 7.45 25.94
C LYS A 533 2.95 7.88 27.16
N THR A 534 2.68 6.99 28.10
CA THR A 534 1.96 7.30 29.34
C THR A 534 2.77 8.22 30.25
N GLU A 535 4.09 8.02 30.35
CA GLU A 535 5.01 8.89 31.09
C GLU A 535 5.14 10.27 30.45
N GLU A 536 5.27 10.35 29.12
CA GLU A 536 5.30 11.61 28.37
C GLU A 536 4.00 12.41 28.53
N ILE A 537 2.83 11.75 28.45
CA ILE A 537 1.53 12.38 28.71
C ILE A 537 1.44 12.87 30.16
N ARG A 538 1.94 12.09 31.14
CA ARG A 538 2.01 12.54 32.54
C ARG A 538 2.89 13.76 32.71
N LEU A 539 4.08 13.76 32.11
CA LEU A 539 5.04 14.87 32.15
C LEU A 539 4.48 16.16 31.50
N LYS A 540 3.79 16.03 30.37
CA LYS A 540 3.08 17.14 29.69
C LYS A 540 1.91 17.67 30.53
N ASN A 541 1.19 16.81 31.24
CA ASN A 541 0.09 17.23 32.12
C ASN A 541 0.55 17.84 33.45
N THR A 542 1.75 17.52 33.93
CA THR A 542 2.35 18.12 35.13
C THR A 542 3.05 19.47 34.88
N THR A 543 3.23 19.88 33.61
CA THR A 543 3.95 21.11 33.24
C THR A 543 3.06 22.29 32.87
N ASN A 544 1.74 22.22 33.04
CA ASN A 544 0.87 23.40 33.01
C ASN A 544 1.03 24.22 34.30
N PRO A 545 1.67 25.40 34.30
CA PRO A 545 1.82 26.19 35.51
C PRO A 545 0.54 27.02 35.72
N THR A 546 -0.12 26.80 36.86
CA THR A 546 -1.09 27.75 37.42
C THR A 546 -0.41 29.10 37.61
N PRO A 547 -0.97 30.23 37.14
CA PRO A 547 -0.35 31.53 37.32
C PRO A 547 -0.54 31.98 38.76
N VAL A 548 0.55 32.04 39.53
CA VAL A 548 0.61 32.76 40.81
C VAL A 548 1.73 33.79 40.71
N GLY A 549 1.34 35.05 40.88
CA GLY A 549 2.20 36.22 40.69
C GLY A 549 3.15 36.53 41.83
N HIS A 550 4.18 37.31 41.45
CA HIS A 550 5.17 38.08 42.23
C HIS A 550 5.98 37.28 43.28
N ASP A 551 7.31 37.34 43.35
CA ASP A 551 8.12 38.56 43.39
C ASP A 551 9.62 38.25 43.15
N GLN A 552 10.39 39.31 42.92
CA GLN A 552 11.80 39.35 42.52
C GLN A 552 12.79 38.66 43.47
N SER A 553 13.77 37.94 42.89
CA SER A 553 15.21 38.08 43.22
C SER A 553 16.06 37.06 42.45
N THR A 554 17.02 37.56 41.67
CA THR A 554 18.16 36.80 41.14
C THR A 554 19.09 36.34 42.27
N PRO A 555 19.73 35.17 42.12
CA PRO A 555 21.17 35.25 41.89
C PRO A 555 21.71 34.26 40.84
N ASP A 556 22.67 34.81 40.12
CA ASP A 556 23.76 34.22 39.37
C ASP A 556 24.29 32.89 39.94
N LEU A 557 24.42 31.85 39.10
CA LEU A 557 25.37 30.74 39.27
C LEU A 557 25.56 29.98 37.93
N SER A 558 26.74 30.20 37.38
CA SER A 558 27.38 29.43 36.31
C SER A 558 27.44 27.93 36.59
N SER A 559 27.05 27.10 35.62
CA SER A 559 27.76 25.86 35.29
C SER A 559 27.22 25.27 33.99
N SER A 560 27.97 25.46 32.90
CA SER A 560 27.78 24.72 31.65
C SER A 560 28.17 23.25 31.85
N PRO A 561 27.46 22.28 31.26
CA PRO A 561 27.95 20.91 31.19
C PRO A 561 29.11 20.80 30.19
N ILE A 562 30.09 20.00 30.59
CA ILE A 562 31.31 19.66 29.86
C ILE A 562 30.95 18.97 28.54
N ILE A 563 31.37 19.58 27.42
CA ILE A 563 31.40 18.93 26.11
C ILE A 563 32.70 18.12 26.07
N ILE A 564 32.60 16.79 25.98
CA ILE A 564 33.74 15.93 25.66
C ILE A 564 33.87 15.93 24.14
N GLN A 565 34.80 16.74 23.62
CA GLN A 565 35.29 16.59 22.25
C GLN A 565 36.23 15.39 22.22
N PHE A 566 35.97 14.43 21.34
CA PHE A 566 37.00 13.48 20.91
C PHE A 566 37.73 14.12 19.73
N ASP A 567 39.04 14.32 19.91
CA ASP A 567 39.96 14.64 18.83
C ASP A 567 39.97 13.48 17.82
N GLU A 568 39.53 13.72 16.60
CA GLU A 568 39.85 12.86 15.47
C GLU A 568 41.29 13.20 15.04
N GLU A 569 42.23 12.31 15.37
CA GLU A 569 43.56 12.31 14.78
C GLU A 569 43.44 12.02 13.28
N GLU A 570 43.84 13.01 12.48
CA GLU A 570 44.28 12.81 11.10
C GLU A 570 45.38 11.75 11.07
N ASP A 571 45.22 10.74 10.21
CA ASP A 571 46.40 10.13 9.60
C ASP A 571 46.15 9.67 8.15
N THR A 572 46.85 10.40 7.29
CA THR A 572 47.49 10.01 6.02
C THR A 572 46.71 9.85 4.71
N GLU A 573 47.29 10.56 3.75
CA GLU A 573 46.97 10.69 2.34
C GLU A 573 46.95 9.40 1.50
N GLU A 574 46.32 9.58 0.34
CA GLU A 574 46.62 8.96 -0.95
C GLU A 574 45.63 7.90 -1.43
N ARG A 575 44.40 8.35 -1.71
CA ARG A 575 43.48 7.68 -2.63
C ARG A 575 43.21 8.58 -3.82
N LYS A 576 43.69 8.17 -5.00
CA LYS A 576 43.12 8.55 -6.30
C LYS A 576 41.60 8.57 -6.15
N ALA A 577 40.96 9.67 -6.53
CA ALA A 577 39.53 9.91 -6.38
C ALA A 577 38.68 8.73 -6.88
N LYS A 578 38.40 7.78 -6.00
CA LYS A 578 37.39 6.75 -6.18
C LYS A 578 36.11 7.33 -5.58
N LYS A 579 35.03 7.29 -6.36
CA LYS A 579 33.69 7.69 -5.93
C LYS A 579 33.28 6.80 -4.77
N ASN A 580 33.52 7.23 -3.52
CA ASN A 580 32.99 6.56 -2.34
C ASN A 580 31.53 6.99 -2.17
N ILE A 581 30.61 6.03 -2.16
CA ILE A 581 29.19 6.29 -1.94
C ILE A 581 28.91 6.07 -0.46
N VAL A 582 28.64 7.15 0.27
CA VAL A 582 28.24 7.08 1.67
C VAL A 582 26.72 7.06 1.75
N ILE A 583 26.14 6.03 2.37
CA ILE A 583 24.70 5.95 2.65
C ILE A 583 24.48 6.36 4.11
N GLN A 584 23.69 7.41 4.29
CA GLN A 584 23.18 7.91 5.56
C GLN A 584 21.66 7.96 5.46
N PHE A 585 20.96 7.58 6.53
CA PHE A 585 19.53 7.82 6.66
C PHE A 585 19.37 8.95 7.67
N GLU A 586 18.65 9.99 7.29
CA GLU A 586 18.32 11.11 8.17
C GLU A 586 17.57 10.60 9.41
N ASP A 587 17.88 11.17 10.57
CA ASP A 587 17.13 10.95 11.80
C ASP A 587 15.99 11.97 11.80
N ASP A 588 14.73 11.51 11.89
CA ASP A 588 13.51 12.33 11.71
C ASP A 588 13.24 13.33 12.86
N ASP A 589 14.27 13.89 13.49
CA ASP A 589 14.17 14.79 14.65
C ASP A 589 14.02 16.29 14.27
N ASP A 590 13.76 16.61 13.00
CA ASP A 590 13.48 17.99 12.58
C ASP A 590 11.99 18.34 12.75
N GLU A 591 11.62 18.83 13.93
CA GLU A 591 10.40 19.61 14.15
C GLU A 591 10.46 20.90 13.30
N GLU A 592 9.83 20.93 12.13
CA GLU A 592 9.52 22.17 11.42
C GLU A 592 8.49 22.99 12.25
N GLU A 593 8.98 23.95 13.04
CA GLU A 593 8.16 25.02 13.64
C GLU A 593 7.61 25.94 12.53
N ASP A 594 6.38 25.66 12.11
CA ASP A 594 5.62 26.49 11.18
C ASP A 594 5.16 27.79 11.89
N LYS A 595 5.90 28.89 11.71
CA LYS A 595 5.53 30.24 12.18
C LYS A 595 4.87 31.04 11.05
N SER A 596 3.55 30.89 10.90
CA SER A 596 2.73 31.87 10.17
C SER A 596 1.96 32.75 11.14
N GLU A 597 2.45 33.97 11.39
CA GLU A 597 1.69 35.03 12.06
C GLU A 597 0.57 35.55 11.14
N MET A 598 -0.68 35.45 11.62
CA MET A 598 -1.83 36.17 11.09
C MET A 598 -1.66 37.69 11.31
N LYS A 599 -1.90 38.49 10.26
CA LYS A 599 -2.41 39.86 10.42
C LYS A 599 -3.63 40.08 9.54
N ASP A 600 -4.73 40.38 10.24
CA ASP A 600 -6.03 40.75 9.71
C ASP A 600 -6.07 42.17 9.10
N ALA A 601 -6.94 42.28 8.10
CA ALA A 601 -7.86 43.37 7.77
C ALA A 601 -7.34 44.78 7.42
N SER A 602 -7.66 45.27 6.21
CA SER A 602 -8.84 46.13 5.93
C SER A 602 -8.82 46.57 4.45
N LEU A 603 -9.88 46.30 3.69
CA LEU A 603 -10.88 47.27 3.19
C LEU A 603 -10.38 48.29 2.14
N VAL A 604 -10.97 48.26 0.95
CA VAL A 604 -11.77 49.33 0.30
C VAL A 604 -11.87 49.11 -1.22
N GLU A 605 -13.12 49.18 -1.71
CA GLU A 605 -13.57 49.14 -3.10
C GLU A 605 -13.03 50.26 -3.99
N SER A 606 -13.10 50.02 -5.31
CA SER A 606 -13.73 50.86 -6.36
C SER A 606 -12.85 51.06 -7.60
N ILE A 607 -13.20 50.47 -8.75
CA ILE A 607 -14.08 50.96 -9.85
C ILE A 607 -13.27 51.47 -11.07
N HIS A 608 -13.71 50.99 -12.25
CA HIS A 608 -13.62 51.55 -13.61
C HIS A 608 -12.57 51.06 -14.65
N SER A 609 -13.12 50.30 -15.63
CA SER A 609 -13.18 50.60 -17.07
C SER A 609 -12.06 50.10 -18.02
N ASN A 610 -12.38 49.03 -18.77
CA ASN A 610 -12.47 48.89 -20.26
C ASN A 610 -11.37 49.50 -21.18
N PRO A 611 -11.24 49.05 -22.45
CA PRO A 611 -11.00 47.71 -23.02
C PRO A 611 -9.86 47.74 -24.11
N GLU A 612 -9.65 46.61 -24.80
CA GLU A 612 -8.89 46.43 -26.08
C GLU A 612 -7.34 46.42 -26.04
N LEU A 613 -6.72 45.25 -26.29
CA LEU A 613 -6.17 44.84 -27.60
C LEU A 613 -5.26 43.60 -27.50
N SER A 614 -5.52 42.67 -28.41
CA SER A 614 -4.68 41.61 -29.00
C SER A 614 -3.23 41.41 -28.50
N SER A 615 -2.86 40.16 -28.24
CA SER A 615 -1.89 39.42 -29.08
C SER A 615 -1.71 37.98 -28.59
N LEU A 616 -1.35 37.11 -29.54
CA LEU A 616 -1.07 35.69 -29.37
C LEU A 616 0.05 35.46 -28.34
N SER A 617 -0.18 34.54 -27.40
CA SER A 617 0.88 33.69 -26.84
C SER A 617 0.33 32.28 -26.64
N THR A 618 0.95 31.33 -27.34
CA THR A 618 0.88 29.90 -27.05
C THR A 618 1.64 29.65 -25.76
N GLU A 619 0.92 29.47 -24.65
CA GLU A 619 1.48 28.89 -23.43
C GLU A 619 1.12 27.41 -23.38
N GLU A 620 2.14 26.57 -23.50
CA GLU A 620 2.10 25.18 -23.09
C GLU A 620 1.75 25.12 -21.58
N PRO A 621 0.79 24.28 -21.16
CA PRO A 621 0.57 24.09 -19.74
C PRO A 621 1.75 23.30 -19.17
N MET A 622 2.51 23.94 -18.27
CA MET A 622 3.47 23.27 -17.41
C MET A 622 2.79 22.07 -16.73
N SER A 623 3.32 20.89 -17.00
CA SER A 623 2.96 19.67 -16.29
C SER A 623 3.30 19.84 -14.81
N LYS A 624 2.29 19.92 -13.96
CA LYS A 624 2.47 19.66 -12.54
C LYS A 624 2.83 18.18 -12.40
N GLU A 625 3.99 17.90 -11.83
CA GLU A 625 4.37 16.56 -11.41
C GLU A 625 3.37 16.06 -10.37
N GLU A 626 2.43 15.23 -10.81
CA GLU A 626 1.66 14.39 -9.92
C GLU A 626 2.59 13.29 -9.39
N LYS A 627 2.81 13.25 -8.07
CA LYS A 627 3.49 12.11 -7.43
C LYS A 627 2.61 10.87 -7.60
N PRO A 628 3.03 9.84 -8.35
CA PRO A 628 2.26 8.61 -8.47
C PRO A 628 2.24 7.87 -7.13
N TYR A 629 1.12 7.20 -6.86
CA TYR A 629 0.92 6.30 -5.73
C TYR A 629 1.96 5.16 -5.80
N GLN A 630 3.00 5.19 -4.95
CA GLN A 630 4.01 4.12 -4.88
C GLN A 630 3.46 2.96 -4.02
N GLN A 631 3.31 1.79 -4.64
CA GLN A 631 3.05 0.52 -3.94
C GLN A 631 4.35 -0.30 -3.88
N PHE A 632 4.60 -0.89 -2.70
CA PHE A 632 5.78 -1.70 -2.41
C PHE A 632 5.50 -3.19 -2.72
N PRO A 633 6.21 -3.85 -3.64
CA PRO A 633 6.23 -5.30 -3.77
C PRO A 633 7.21 -5.91 -2.76
N GLN A 634 6.89 -7.08 -2.22
CA GLN A 634 7.79 -7.85 -1.35
C GLN A 634 8.48 -8.96 -2.17
N SER A 635 9.35 -9.74 -1.53
CA SER A 635 10.21 -10.71 -2.22
C SER A 635 9.61 -12.13 -2.19
N ALA A 636 9.55 -12.80 -3.35
CA ALA A 636 9.00 -14.15 -3.50
C ALA A 636 9.63 -15.23 -2.57
N GLN A 637 10.87 -15.04 -2.10
CA GLN A 637 11.52 -15.95 -1.13
C GLN A 637 11.07 -15.73 0.32
N ALA A 638 10.83 -14.48 0.74
CA ALA A 638 10.23 -14.19 2.04
C ALA A 638 8.81 -14.76 2.09
N ASN A 639 8.07 -14.68 0.97
CA ASN A 639 6.71 -15.19 0.86
C ASN A 639 6.63 -16.71 0.79
N LYS A 640 7.53 -17.38 0.07
CA LYS A 640 7.60 -18.85 0.11
C LYS A 640 7.94 -19.35 1.51
N ALA A 641 8.91 -18.72 2.19
CA ALA A 641 9.24 -19.04 3.58
C ALA A 641 8.04 -18.77 4.52
N PHE A 642 7.28 -17.70 4.26
CA PHE A 642 6.06 -17.35 4.99
C PHE A 642 4.91 -18.34 4.77
N TYR A 643 4.68 -18.82 3.54
CA TYR A 643 3.66 -19.81 3.22
C TYR A 643 4.01 -21.22 3.72
N ASP A 644 5.27 -21.64 3.57
CA ASP A 644 5.76 -22.92 4.10
C ASP A 644 5.66 -22.90 5.65
N PHE A 645 5.95 -21.76 6.29
CA PHE A 645 5.71 -21.52 7.71
C PHE A 645 4.22 -21.56 8.09
N LYS A 646 3.32 -20.89 7.36
CA LYS A 646 1.86 -20.89 7.63
C LYS A 646 1.31 -22.32 7.62
N LYS A 647 1.79 -23.16 6.69
CA LYS A 647 1.43 -24.56 6.59
C LYS A 647 1.97 -25.40 7.75
N GLU A 648 3.23 -25.21 8.12
CA GLU A 648 3.86 -25.92 9.25
C GLU A 648 3.28 -25.49 10.61
N PHE A 649 3.04 -24.20 10.81
CA PHE A 649 2.42 -23.63 12.00
C PHE A 649 1.00 -24.16 12.21
N ASN A 650 0.17 -24.17 11.18
CA ASN A 650 -1.17 -24.75 11.26
C ASN A 650 -1.13 -26.25 11.62
N SER A 651 -0.16 -27.00 11.08
CA SER A 651 0.06 -28.41 11.43
C SER A 651 0.51 -28.60 12.89
N ILE A 652 1.32 -27.70 13.44
CA ILE A 652 1.76 -27.73 14.85
C ILE A 652 0.59 -27.34 15.78
N VAL A 653 -0.23 -26.37 15.38
CA VAL A 653 -1.42 -25.95 16.15
C VAL A 653 -2.47 -27.06 16.19
N GLU A 654 -2.70 -27.76 15.08
CA GLU A 654 -3.61 -28.91 15.05
C GLU A 654 -3.10 -30.07 15.90
N SER A 655 -1.81 -30.42 15.81
CA SER A 655 -1.24 -31.51 16.63
C SER A 655 -1.23 -31.20 18.14
N ARG A 656 -1.19 -29.92 18.54
CA ARG A 656 -1.29 -29.52 19.96
C ARG A 656 -2.72 -29.49 20.50
N LYS A 657 -3.75 -29.35 19.64
CA LYS A 657 -5.15 -29.47 20.06
C LYS A 657 -5.52 -30.89 20.46
N ASP A 658 -4.83 -31.90 19.91
CA ASP A 658 -5.05 -33.30 20.26
C ASP A 658 -4.38 -33.69 21.59
N ILE A 659 -3.26 -33.07 21.95
CA ILE A 659 -2.54 -33.32 23.21
C ILE A 659 -3.34 -32.83 24.45
N ASN A 660 -4.24 -31.86 24.28
CA ASN A 660 -5.09 -31.34 25.36
C ASN A 660 -6.42 -32.08 25.54
N LYS A 661 -6.72 -33.12 24.73
CA LYS A 661 -7.88 -33.99 24.97
C LYS A 661 -7.59 -35.13 25.96
N ASP A 662 -6.32 -35.48 26.18
CA ASP A 662 -5.93 -36.61 27.04
C ASP A 662 -5.62 -36.21 28.50
N LYS A 663 -6.06 -35.01 28.92
CA LYS A 663 -5.99 -34.56 30.32
C LYS A 663 -7.37 -34.16 30.83
N GLU A 664 -8.29 -35.11 30.90
CA GLU A 664 -9.39 -35.02 31.87
C GLU A 664 -8.84 -35.30 33.29
N PRO A 665 -9.18 -34.48 34.30
CA PRO A 665 -8.82 -34.80 35.68
C PRO A 665 -9.75 -35.89 36.21
N GLU A 666 -9.17 -36.97 36.74
CA GLU A 666 -9.90 -37.97 37.52
C GLU A 666 -10.71 -37.26 38.62
N ALA A 667 -12.04 -37.37 38.53
CA ALA A 667 -12.97 -36.83 39.49
C ALA A 667 -12.83 -37.58 40.83
N LEU A 668 -12.35 -36.88 41.85
CA LEU A 668 -12.44 -37.29 43.25
C LEU A 668 -13.91 -37.40 43.66
N SER A 669 -14.37 -38.63 43.90
CA SER A 669 -15.67 -38.92 44.48
C SER A 669 -15.65 -38.63 45.99
N PHE A 670 -16.34 -37.57 46.42
CA PHE A 670 -16.77 -37.42 47.80
C PHE A 670 -18.16 -38.05 47.95
N SER A 671 -18.23 -39.14 48.72
CA SER A 671 -19.47 -39.58 49.36
C SER A 671 -19.36 -39.28 50.85
N SER A 672 -20.25 -38.45 51.37
CA SER A 672 -20.44 -38.26 52.81
C SER A 672 -21.95 -38.30 53.10
N PRO A 673 -22.38 -38.63 54.31
CA PRO A 673 -23.44 -37.89 54.96
C PRO A 673 -22.92 -36.53 55.43
#